data_AF-A0A4Q7WVD0-F1
#
_entry.id   AF-A0A4Q7WVD0-F1
#
_cell.length_a   1.000
_cell.length_b   1.000
_cell.length_c   1.000
_cell.angle_alpha   90.00
_cell.angle_beta   90.00
_cell.angle_gamma   90.00
#
_symmetry.space_group_name_H-M   'P 1'
#
loop_
_entity.id
_entity.type
_entity.pdbx_description
1 polymer ?
#
loop_
_entity_poly.entity_id
_entity_poly.type
_entity_poly.pdbx_seq_one_letter_code
_entity_poly.pdbx_strand_id
1 'polypeptide(L)'
;MHPTRRPRTAALGAVLATASLALSAVPAAAVTGGTPVADADTTFAYTAQIIVGDHDRGCSAALVDMEWLLTAASCFAADPAASLAVAAGAPAKATTAVIGRADLSGTQGAQRRIVELVPRADRDVVLARLNRPVTNVAPIALATAAPTAGQELRFAGYGRTKTEWAPLKLHTGTYTLDSAAATSAQVTGKDGAAACMGDSGGPVIGDGKLVGLSSQSAQGGCHGIDATQTSTAGVIARVDDLTSWVNSKVGATRVTDFNGDGVEDIAIADPAGTVAGKTNAGLVRVSYGGGKGTAEISQELAWVVGDPEQGDSFGDAMDTVDYNEDGYTDLVVSTTLEDVGSVADAGFVDVLYGAPGGLGTGAVKDTHFEQGAGTGAIKASVNGAGDRMGDALAAGTTAAGEPYIVIGVPGETVGTVAKAGSAFYLRGATNALIHQDRTDVPGGAEANDGFGTSVAADANHIAIGAPNENIGGDNSAGNLAVFSHALHAEGYPKPLFGLDQDLASVSGDAEANDDFGWSLSLTEYRPSGAAAATDSILAIGSPGETVVVGTDKKADAGRVVVGRVTAAGTWAELRELKQGTADDDVSGTSEAGDRMGEALTAVNTAPRAVGTTATMRLAVGTPGEALGTTANAGAIHTFSLVAAAGANDRWLEAGDGDGIPGPPGANQYVGRAIHYTGTKLYVGMPYGPGLGALLALPMSNTVNGGTVAAVTTYKPGTGGFPAVGTRFGAQAR
;
A
#
# COMPACT_ATOMS: atom_id res chain seq x y z
N MET A 1 -69.61 11.17 34.36
CA MET A 1 -68.96 12.32 35.02
C MET A 1 -68.37 13.20 33.91
N HIS A 2 -69.13 13.94 33.12
CA HIS A 2 -69.88 15.18 33.42
C HIS A 2 -69.04 16.23 34.20
N PRO A 3 -69.10 17.51 33.82
CA PRO A 3 -69.26 18.07 32.47
C PRO A 3 -68.49 19.42 32.30
N THR A 4 -68.56 20.07 31.12
CA THR A 4 -69.03 21.48 30.91
C THR A 4 -67.94 22.36 30.32
N ARG A 5 -68.14 23.32 29.40
CA ARG A 5 -69.26 23.92 28.62
C ARG A 5 -68.52 24.73 27.50
N ARG A 6 -68.77 24.57 26.18
CA ARG A 6 -69.79 25.22 25.31
C ARG A 6 -69.87 26.77 25.44
N PRO A 7 -70.37 27.54 24.43
CA PRO A 7 -70.49 27.33 22.96
C PRO A 7 -70.32 28.63 22.08
N ARG A 8 -70.40 28.46 20.75
CA ARG A 8 -71.11 29.25 19.68
C ARG A 8 -71.08 30.80 19.65
N THR A 9 -70.80 31.34 18.45
CA THR A 9 -71.67 32.14 17.53
C THR A 9 -70.80 32.66 16.37
N ALA A 10 -70.92 32.22 15.11
CA ALA A 10 -71.92 32.57 14.10
C ALA A 10 -72.15 34.09 13.92
N ALA A 11 -71.57 34.68 12.88
CA ALA A 11 -72.08 35.89 12.24
C ALA A 11 -71.73 35.89 10.74
N LEU A 12 -72.80 35.88 9.93
CA LEU A 12 -72.83 36.16 8.50
C LEU A 12 -72.35 37.60 8.22
N GLY A 13 -71.66 37.81 7.11
CA GLY A 13 -71.43 39.12 6.52
C GLY A 13 -70.89 38.99 5.10
N ALA A 14 -71.78 39.07 4.11
CA ALA A 14 -71.45 39.05 2.70
C ALA A 14 -71.06 40.45 2.19
N VAL A 15 -70.40 40.44 1.02
CA VAL A 15 -70.24 41.51 0.02
C VAL A 15 -69.00 42.41 0.18
N LEU A 16 -67.97 42.20 -0.64
CA LEU A 16 -67.69 42.99 -1.85
C LEU A 16 -66.50 42.39 -2.62
N ALA A 17 -66.68 42.19 -3.92
CA ALA A 17 -65.64 41.79 -4.84
C ALA A 17 -64.67 42.95 -5.09
N THR A 18 -63.39 42.76 -4.81
CA THR A 18 -62.29 43.43 -5.49
C THR A 18 -61.28 42.38 -5.89
N ALA A 19 -61.24 42.08 -7.18
CA ALA A 19 -60.17 41.32 -7.80
C ALA A 19 -58.87 42.09 -7.60
N SER A 20 -58.08 41.68 -6.61
CA SER A 20 -56.67 42.02 -6.51
C SER A 20 -55.91 40.85 -7.13
N LEU A 21 -55.26 41.09 -8.27
CA LEU A 21 -54.17 40.24 -8.72
C LEU A 21 -53.12 40.25 -7.60
N ALA A 22 -53.19 39.27 -6.71
CA ALA A 22 -52.05 38.90 -5.88
C ALA A 22 -51.05 38.25 -6.84
N LEU A 23 -50.12 39.05 -7.39
CA LEU A 23 -48.84 38.53 -7.79
C LEU A 23 -48.27 37.87 -6.53
N SER A 24 -48.26 36.54 -6.51
CA SER A 24 -47.38 35.80 -5.61
C SER A 24 -45.97 36.23 -5.95
N ALA A 25 -45.42 37.16 -5.17
CA ALA A 25 -44.00 37.42 -5.14
C ALA A 25 -43.34 36.10 -4.70
N VAL A 26 -42.82 35.37 -5.67
CA VAL A 26 -41.89 34.26 -5.41
C VAL A 26 -40.73 34.90 -4.64
N PRO A 27 -40.33 34.37 -3.47
CA PRO A 27 -39.16 34.87 -2.78
C PRO A 27 -37.98 34.82 -3.76
N ALA A 28 -37.32 35.96 -3.92
CA ALA A 28 -36.20 36.13 -4.82
C ALA A 28 -35.15 35.04 -4.58
N ALA A 29 -34.77 34.37 -5.67
CA ALA A 29 -33.85 33.24 -5.70
C ALA A 29 -32.57 33.52 -4.86
N ALA A 30 -32.34 32.62 -3.91
CA ALA A 30 -31.20 32.65 -3.01
C ALA A 30 -30.14 31.65 -3.51
N VAL A 31 -29.37 32.09 -4.51
CA VAL A 31 -27.93 31.97 -4.79
C VAL A 31 -27.68 33.09 -5.81
N THR A 32 -26.46 33.45 -6.20
CA THR A 32 -26.34 33.87 -7.61
C THR A 32 -26.49 32.61 -8.43
N GLY A 33 -27.76 32.26 -8.69
CA GLY A 33 -28.31 31.21 -9.56
C GLY A 33 -27.94 29.74 -9.34
N GLY A 34 -27.06 29.38 -8.41
CA GLY A 34 -26.92 27.98 -7.97
C GLY A 34 -28.10 27.48 -7.12
N THR A 35 -28.09 26.21 -6.77
CA THR A 35 -29.05 25.59 -5.83
C THR A 35 -28.30 24.68 -4.86
N PRO A 36 -28.63 24.68 -3.55
CA PRO A 36 -28.06 23.74 -2.62
C PRO A 36 -28.46 22.31 -3.02
N VAL A 37 -27.50 21.40 -3.03
CA VAL A 37 -27.73 19.98 -3.26
C VAL A 37 -28.41 19.40 -2.00
N ALA A 38 -29.50 18.66 -2.18
CA ALA A 38 -30.21 18.05 -1.07
C ALA A 38 -29.36 16.94 -0.40
N ASP A 39 -29.52 16.73 0.90
CA ASP A 39 -28.62 15.84 1.68
C ASP A 39 -28.62 14.38 1.21
N ALA A 40 -29.73 13.94 0.62
CA ALA A 40 -29.90 12.60 0.05
C ALA A 40 -29.53 12.52 -1.44
N ASP A 41 -29.20 13.64 -2.09
CA ASP A 41 -28.84 13.67 -3.51
C ASP A 41 -27.36 13.32 -3.70
N THR A 42 -27.12 12.13 -4.25
CA THR A 42 -25.79 11.59 -4.52
C THR A 42 -25.29 11.91 -5.94
N THR A 43 -26.01 12.72 -6.73
CA THR A 43 -25.66 13.04 -8.13
C THR A 43 -24.25 13.60 -8.25
N PHE A 44 -23.77 14.31 -7.22
CA PHE A 44 -22.46 14.97 -7.19
C PHE A 44 -21.54 14.40 -6.11
N ALA A 45 -21.75 13.16 -5.67
CA ALA A 45 -20.97 12.56 -4.57
C ALA A 45 -19.45 12.53 -4.85
N TYR A 46 -19.00 12.52 -6.10
CA TYR A 46 -17.58 12.65 -6.44
C TYR A 46 -16.99 14.04 -6.12
N THR A 47 -17.80 15.05 -5.80
CA THR A 47 -17.32 16.40 -5.47
C THR A 47 -16.71 16.42 -4.08
N ALA A 48 -15.54 17.05 -3.96
CA ALA A 48 -14.83 17.21 -2.72
C ALA A 48 -14.59 18.67 -2.38
N GLN A 49 -14.61 19.00 -1.09
CA GLN A 49 -14.04 20.25 -0.56
C GLN A 49 -12.57 20.00 -0.26
N ILE A 50 -11.71 20.96 -0.61
CA ILE A 50 -10.30 20.98 -0.22
C ILE A 50 -10.06 22.17 0.71
N ILE A 51 -9.37 21.94 1.82
CA ILE A 51 -8.89 22.97 2.75
C ILE A 51 -7.37 22.90 2.80
N VAL A 52 -6.70 23.96 2.37
CA VAL A 52 -5.24 24.11 2.36
C VAL A 52 -4.79 24.95 3.55
N GLY A 53 -3.79 24.46 4.29
CA GLY A 53 -3.26 25.10 5.49
C GLY A 53 -4.27 25.16 6.62
N ASP A 54 -4.10 26.12 7.54
CA ASP A 54 -5.08 26.40 8.60
C ASP A 54 -6.22 27.26 8.04
N HIS A 55 -6.97 26.71 7.10
CA HIS A 55 -8.05 27.40 6.38
C HIS A 55 -7.57 28.62 5.56
N ASP A 56 -6.30 28.62 5.14
CA ASP A 56 -5.72 29.67 4.30
C ASP A 56 -6.44 29.77 2.95
N ARG A 57 -6.91 28.63 2.42
CA ARG A 57 -7.68 28.57 1.17
C ARG A 57 -8.65 27.38 1.18
N GLY A 58 -9.90 27.66 0.80
CA GLY A 58 -10.89 26.65 0.44
C GLY A 58 -10.96 26.49 -1.07
N CYS A 59 -11.12 25.25 -1.54
CA CYS A 59 -11.28 24.89 -2.93
C CYS A 59 -12.28 23.73 -3.07
N SER A 60 -12.60 23.40 -4.32
CA SER A 60 -13.40 22.23 -4.68
C SER A 60 -12.59 21.28 -5.57
N ALA A 61 -13.04 20.03 -5.71
CA ALA A 61 -12.35 19.02 -6.50
C ALA A 61 -13.29 17.90 -6.96
N ALA A 62 -12.82 17.03 -7.84
CA ALA A 62 -13.53 15.86 -8.31
C ALA A 62 -12.73 14.58 -8.03
N LEU A 63 -13.34 13.57 -7.41
CA LEU A 63 -12.79 12.23 -7.28
C LEU A 63 -12.79 11.55 -8.65
N VAL A 64 -11.61 11.28 -9.20
CA VAL A 64 -11.42 10.66 -10.54
C VAL A 64 -10.88 9.23 -10.46
N ASP A 65 -10.34 8.87 -9.30
CA ASP A 65 -9.98 7.51 -8.89
C ASP A 65 -10.12 7.41 -7.36
N MET A 66 -10.23 6.20 -6.82
CA MET A 66 -10.41 5.99 -5.36
C MET A 66 -9.35 6.68 -4.50
N GLU A 67 -8.14 6.91 -5.04
CA GLU A 67 -7.06 7.60 -4.33
C GLU A 67 -6.70 8.96 -4.90
N TRP A 68 -7.40 9.44 -5.94
CA TRP A 68 -7.01 10.67 -6.63
C TRP A 68 -8.17 11.62 -6.86
N LEU A 69 -7.93 12.86 -6.44
CA LEU A 69 -8.72 14.01 -6.81
C LEU A 69 -8.10 14.70 -8.02
N LEU A 70 -8.93 15.25 -8.90
CA LEU A 70 -8.56 16.24 -9.90
C LEU A 70 -9.10 17.60 -9.45
N THR A 71 -8.23 18.61 -9.40
CA THR A 71 -8.57 19.96 -8.93
C THR A 71 -7.70 21.02 -9.62
N ALA A 72 -7.89 22.29 -9.27
CA ALA A 72 -7.13 23.41 -9.84
C ALA A 72 -5.76 23.55 -9.17
N ALA A 73 -4.70 23.78 -9.97
CA ALA A 73 -3.35 24.04 -9.46
C ALA A 73 -3.30 25.36 -8.66
N SER A 74 -4.13 26.33 -9.04
CA SER A 74 -4.35 27.59 -8.32
C SER A 74 -4.73 27.41 -6.85
N CYS A 75 -5.26 26.26 -6.44
CA CYS A 75 -5.53 25.94 -5.05
C CYS A 75 -4.26 25.81 -4.20
N PHE A 76 -3.15 25.39 -4.80
CA PHE A 76 -1.88 25.12 -4.10
C PHE A 76 -0.79 26.15 -4.41
N ALA A 77 -0.99 26.96 -5.46
CA ALA A 77 -0.07 28.04 -5.80
C ALA A 77 0.04 29.07 -4.66
N ALA A 78 1.27 29.53 -4.39
CA ALA A 78 1.50 30.54 -3.35
C ALA A 78 0.71 31.84 -3.62
N ASP A 79 0.77 32.32 -4.86
CA ASP A 79 -0.04 33.43 -5.36
C ASP A 79 -0.61 33.09 -6.75
N PRO A 80 -1.84 32.56 -6.83
CA PRO A 80 -2.45 32.16 -8.09
C PRO A 80 -2.76 33.34 -9.04
N ALA A 81 -2.75 34.58 -8.55
CA ALA A 81 -2.89 35.76 -9.42
C ALA A 81 -1.58 36.06 -10.17
N ALA A 82 -0.43 35.68 -9.61
CA ALA A 82 0.88 35.87 -10.21
C ALA A 82 1.38 34.65 -11.00
N SER A 83 1.16 33.43 -10.47
CA SER A 83 1.64 32.19 -11.08
C SER A 83 0.82 30.98 -10.64
N LEU A 84 0.58 30.05 -11.57
CA LEU A 84 -0.05 28.75 -11.28
C LEU A 84 0.97 27.64 -11.00
N ALA A 85 2.26 27.98 -10.90
CA ALA A 85 3.30 27.00 -10.64
C ALA A 85 3.13 26.37 -9.25
N VAL A 86 3.10 25.04 -9.24
CA VAL A 86 3.04 24.20 -8.04
C VAL A 86 4.16 23.17 -8.16
N ALA A 87 4.85 22.89 -7.07
CA ALA A 87 5.86 21.82 -7.04
C ALA A 87 5.16 20.46 -7.04
N ALA A 88 5.73 19.48 -7.76
CA ALA A 88 5.30 18.10 -7.61
C ALA A 88 5.78 17.52 -6.26
N GLY A 89 5.09 16.51 -5.75
CA GLY A 89 5.35 15.92 -4.43
C GLY A 89 4.37 16.42 -3.36
N ALA A 90 4.76 16.34 -2.08
CA ALA A 90 3.86 16.70 -0.98
C ALA A 90 3.39 18.17 -1.04
N PRO A 91 2.13 18.47 -0.65
CA PRO A 91 1.67 19.84 -0.52
C PRO A 91 2.53 20.65 0.45
N ALA A 92 2.89 21.89 0.06
CA ALA A 92 3.69 22.79 0.90
C ALA A 92 3.00 23.17 2.23
N LYS A 93 1.68 22.97 2.32
CA LYS A 93 0.87 23.16 3.53
C LYS A 93 0.01 21.93 3.73
N ALA A 94 -0.17 21.53 4.99
CA ALA A 94 -1.10 20.47 5.35
C ALA A 94 -2.46 20.70 4.67
N THR A 95 -2.96 19.70 3.96
CA THR A 95 -4.17 19.84 3.16
C THR A 95 -5.11 18.68 3.43
N THR A 96 -6.38 18.99 3.63
CA THR A 96 -7.44 18.00 3.82
C THR A 96 -8.47 18.08 2.70
N ALA A 97 -9.11 16.96 2.41
CA ALA A 97 -10.23 16.85 1.50
C ALA A 97 -11.41 16.14 2.17
N VAL A 98 -12.62 16.66 1.95
CA VAL A 98 -13.88 16.01 2.35
C VAL A 98 -14.65 15.67 1.08
N ILE A 99 -14.78 14.38 0.79
CA ILE A 99 -15.34 13.83 -0.45
C ILE A 99 -16.71 13.23 -0.14
N GLY A 100 -17.70 13.37 -1.04
CA GLY A 100 -18.97 12.61 -0.93
C GLY A 100 -20.02 13.18 0.00
N ARG A 101 -20.03 14.50 0.25
CA ARG A 101 -20.96 15.14 1.19
C ARG A 101 -21.75 16.28 0.56
N ALA A 102 -23.05 16.12 0.38
CA ALA A 102 -23.92 17.26 0.07
C ALA A 102 -23.96 18.28 1.24
N ASP A 103 -23.77 17.82 2.48
CA ASP A 103 -23.58 18.62 3.69
C ASP A 103 -22.31 18.16 4.43
N LEU A 104 -21.35 19.06 4.60
CA LEU A 104 -20.07 18.79 5.24
C LEU A 104 -20.19 18.37 6.71
N SER A 105 -21.30 18.71 7.39
CA SER A 105 -21.58 18.27 8.76
C SER A 105 -21.99 16.79 8.86
N GLY A 106 -22.34 16.16 7.73
CA GLY A 106 -22.66 14.75 7.67
C GLY A 106 -21.43 13.84 7.72
N THR A 107 -21.66 12.53 7.72
CA THR A 107 -20.60 11.50 7.77
C THR A 107 -20.45 10.71 6.47
N GLN A 108 -21.23 11.03 5.44
CA GLN A 108 -21.15 10.38 4.13
C GLN A 108 -19.77 10.58 3.48
N GLY A 109 -19.42 9.68 2.56
CA GLY A 109 -18.14 9.69 1.86
C GLY A 109 -16.96 9.55 2.82
N ALA A 110 -15.96 10.41 2.70
CA ALA A 110 -14.73 10.31 3.48
C ALA A 110 -14.01 11.65 3.68
N GLN A 111 -13.25 11.76 4.77
CA GLN A 111 -12.26 12.82 4.96
C GLN A 111 -10.85 12.22 4.83
N ARG A 112 -9.97 12.89 4.08
CA ARG A 112 -8.63 12.43 3.74
C ARG A 112 -7.62 13.57 3.81
N ARG A 113 -6.35 13.23 3.98
CA ARG A 113 -5.24 14.15 3.71
C ARG A 113 -4.84 14.04 2.25
N ILE A 114 -4.39 15.15 1.67
CA ILE A 114 -3.71 15.15 0.38
C ILE A 114 -2.21 15.07 0.66
N VAL A 115 -1.54 14.08 0.08
CA VAL A 115 -0.14 13.74 0.38
C VAL A 115 0.78 13.84 -0.84
N GLU A 116 0.23 13.95 -2.04
CA GLU A 116 1.02 14.13 -3.25
C GLU A 116 0.27 15.02 -4.26
N LEU A 117 1.00 15.90 -4.93
CA LEU A 117 0.55 16.73 -6.02
C LEU A 117 1.32 16.39 -7.29
N VAL A 118 0.58 16.18 -8.37
CA VAL A 118 1.12 16.01 -9.73
C VAL A 118 0.53 17.13 -10.61
N PRO A 119 1.22 18.28 -10.72
CA PRO A 119 0.69 19.44 -11.44
C PRO A 119 0.90 19.34 -12.95
N ARG A 120 -0.03 19.93 -13.71
CA ARG A 120 0.14 20.22 -15.13
C ARG A 120 0.82 21.57 -15.32
N ALA A 121 1.71 21.66 -16.30
CA ALA A 121 2.36 22.93 -16.66
C ALA A 121 1.57 23.74 -17.70
N ASP A 122 0.67 23.09 -18.44
CA ASP A 122 -0.04 23.66 -19.59
C ASP A 122 -1.42 24.25 -19.26
N ARG A 123 -1.95 23.99 -18.05
CA ARG A 123 -3.28 24.43 -17.61
C ARG A 123 -3.44 24.34 -16.10
N ASP A 124 -4.47 24.99 -15.57
CA ASP A 124 -4.82 25.03 -14.15
C ASP A 124 -5.41 23.71 -13.64
N VAL A 125 -4.60 22.65 -13.65
CA VAL A 125 -4.99 21.29 -13.25
C VAL A 125 -3.87 20.65 -12.44
N VAL A 126 -4.24 19.99 -11.35
CA VAL A 126 -3.36 19.15 -10.55
C VAL A 126 -4.11 17.87 -10.15
N LEU A 127 -3.41 16.75 -10.24
CA LEU A 127 -3.82 15.52 -9.59
C LEU A 127 -3.35 15.55 -8.15
N ALA A 128 -4.23 15.22 -7.21
CA ALA A 128 -3.95 15.25 -5.79
C ALA A 128 -4.24 13.87 -5.17
N ARG A 129 -3.20 13.18 -4.71
CA ARG A 129 -3.31 11.84 -4.10
C ARG A 129 -3.78 11.95 -2.66
N LEU A 130 -4.70 11.07 -2.30
CA LEU A 130 -5.22 10.88 -0.95
C LEU A 130 -4.33 9.91 -0.17
N ASN A 131 -4.19 10.13 1.13
CA ASN A 131 -3.45 9.21 2.00
C ASN A 131 -4.08 7.82 2.10
N ARG A 132 -5.40 7.70 1.88
CA ARG A 132 -6.14 6.44 1.82
C ARG A 132 -7.20 6.47 0.71
N PRO A 133 -7.59 5.32 0.15
CA PRO A 133 -8.66 5.25 -0.81
C PRO A 133 -10.02 5.66 -0.22
N VAL A 134 -10.90 6.10 -1.11
CA VAL A 134 -12.33 6.35 -0.88
C VAL A 134 -13.10 5.25 -1.60
N THR A 135 -13.57 4.25 -0.85
CA THR A 135 -14.21 3.03 -1.40
C THR A 135 -15.73 3.11 -1.47
N ASN A 136 -16.34 4.12 -0.83
CA ASN A 136 -17.78 4.29 -0.71
C ASN A 136 -18.35 5.42 -1.60
N VAL A 137 -17.53 6.02 -2.46
CA VAL A 137 -17.93 7.05 -3.43
C VAL A 137 -17.43 6.62 -4.81
N ALA A 138 -18.33 6.58 -5.79
CA ALA A 138 -17.96 6.28 -7.17
C ALA A 138 -17.19 7.46 -7.79
N PRO A 139 -15.98 7.27 -8.32
CA PRO A 139 -15.27 8.31 -9.05
C PRO A 139 -15.99 8.71 -10.35
N ILE A 140 -15.84 9.96 -10.78
CA ILE A 140 -16.38 10.45 -12.05
C ILE A 140 -15.42 10.13 -13.21
N ALA A 141 -15.96 9.58 -14.30
CA ALA A 141 -15.21 9.35 -15.52
C ALA A 141 -14.93 10.67 -16.26
N LEU A 142 -13.72 10.80 -16.81
CA LEU A 142 -13.36 11.92 -17.68
C LEU A 142 -14.13 11.85 -19.01
N ALA A 143 -14.53 13.01 -19.52
CA ALA A 143 -14.90 13.15 -20.92
C ALA A 143 -13.70 12.80 -21.81
N THR A 144 -13.97 12.33 -23.02
CA THR A 144 -12.92 12.00 -24.01
C THR A 144 -13.08 12.79 -25.31
N ALA A 145 -13.99 13.77 -25.30
CA ALA A 145 -14.29 14.64 -26.43
C ALA A 145 -14.35 16.09 -25.93
N ALA A 146 -13.85 16.99 -26.77
CA ALA A 146 -13.92 18.41 -26.51
C ALA A 146 -15.39 18.86 -26.38
N PRO A 147 -15.72 19.72 -25.41
CA PRO A 147 -17.07 20.22 -25.28
C PRO A 147 -17.38 21.25 -26.37
N THR A 148 -18.64 21.36 -26.76
CA THR A 148 -19.08 22.17 -27.91
C THR A 148 -19.79 23.44 -27.49
N ALA A 149 -19.62 24.53 -28.24
CA ALA A 149 -20.33 25.79 -27.96
C ALA A 149 -21.85 25.59 -27.97
N GLY A 150 -22.53 26.23 -27.02
CA GLY A 150 -23.96 26.07 -26.76
C GLY A 150 -24.33 24.87 -25.88
N GLN A 151 -23.37 23.99 -25.53
CA GLN A 151 -23.63 22.88 -24.61
C GLN A 151 -23.96 23.41 -23.21
N GLU A 152 -24.98 22.84 -22.58
CA GLU A 152 -25.27 23.08 -21.16
C GLU A 152 -24.43 22.14 -20.29
N LEU A 153 -23.73 22.72 -19.32
CA LEU A 153 -22.86 22.01 -18.39
C LEU A 153 -23.28 22.30 -16.96
N ARG A 154 -23.25 21.29 -16.08
CA ARG A 154 -23.56 21.47 -14.66
C ARG A 154 -22.26 21.58 -13.87
N PHE A 155 -22.11 22.57 -13.01
CA PHE A 155 -20.97 22.64 -12.09
C PHE A 155 -21.42 22.39 -10.65
N ALA A 156 -20.51 21.94 -9.80
CA ALA A 156 -20.75 21.81 -8.36
C ALA A 156 -19.50 22.23 -7.56
N GLY A 157 -19.71 22.78 -6.36
CA GLY A 157 -18.63 23.22 -5.48
C GLY A 157 -19.09 23.74 -4.12
N TYR A 158 -18.12 23.98 -3.25
CA TYR A 158 -18.30 24.49 -1.88
C TYR A 158 -17.83 25.94 -1.73
N GLY A 159 -17.75 26.67 -2.85
CA GLY A 159 -17.43 28.08 -2.86
C GLY A 159 -18.51 28.93 -2.24
N ARG A 160 -18.19 30.21 -2.04
CA ARG A 160 -19.13 31.21 -1.50
C ARG A 160 -20.46 31.17 -2.24
N THR A 161 -21.54 31.45 -1.52
CA THR A 161 -22.82 31.73 -2.16
C THR A 161 -23.00 33.25 -2.30
N LYS A 162 -24.20 33.71 -2.65
CA LYS A 162 -24.56 35.13 -2.59
C LYS A 162 -24.57 35.68 -1.16
N THR A 163 -24.89 34.84 -0.17
CA THR A 163 -25.17 35.26 1.20
C THR A 163 -24.24 34.63 2.23
N GLU A 164 -23.41 33.67 1.84
CA GLU A 164 -22.58 32.90 2.77
C GLU A 164 -21.11 32.86 2.32
N TRP A 165 -20.20 33.12 3.26
CA TRP A 165 -18.76 33.14 3.02
C TRP A 165 -18.12 31.74 2.91
N ALA A 166 -18.65 30.76 3.63
CA ALA A 166 -18.12 29.40 3.66
C ALA A 166 -19.29 28.43 3.91
N PRO A 167 -20.06 28.08 2.87
CA PRO A 167 -21.21 27.21 3.03
C PRO A 167 -20.81 25.78 3.42
N LEU A 168 -21.62 25.19 4.29
CA LEU A 168 -21.52 23.75 4.60
C LEU A 168 -22.17 22.88 3.51
N LYS A 169 -23.08 23.45 2.72
CA LYS A 169 -23.79 22.74 1.66
C LYS A 169 -23.04 22.83 0.34
N LEU A 170 -22.98 21.71 -0.37
CA LEU A 170 -22.59 21.67 -1.77
C LEU A 170 -23.64 22.43 -2.60
N HIS A 171 -23.19 23.28 -3.52
CA HIS A 171 -24.06 24.00 -4.44
C HIS A 171 -23.79 23.58 -5.87
N THR A 172 -24.82 23.62 -6.72
CA THR A 172 -24.71 23.34 -8.15
C THR A 172 -25.40 24.42 -8.98
N GLY A 173 -24.88 24.68 -10.18
CA GLY A 173 -25.49 25.58 -11.16
C GLY A 173 -25.24 25.11 -12.59
N THR A 174 -25.77 25.87 -13.55
CA THR A 174 -25.64 25.55 -14.98
C THR A 174 -24.83 26.62 -15.71
N TYR A 175 -23.90 26.17 -16.54
CA TYR A 175 -23.19 26.95 -17.53
C TYR A 175 -23.77 26.69 -18.92
N THR A 176 -23.75 27.72 -19.76
CA THR A 176 -23.69 27.55 -21.22
C THR A 176 -22.23 27.67 -21.63
N LEU A 177 -21.73 26.74 -22.44
CA LEU A 177 -20.39 26.85 -23.01
C LEU A 177 -20.38 27.86 -24.15
N ASP A 178 -19.53 28.88 -24.05
CA ASP A 178 -19.43 29.96 -25.04
C ASP A 178 -18.45 29.60 -26.16
N SER A 179 -17.26 29.16 -25.79
CA SER A 179 -16.20 28.75 -26.72
C SER A 179 -15.19 27.82 -26.05
N ALA A 180 -14.54 26.97 -26.83
CA ALA A 180 -13.48 26.08 -26.36
C ALA A 180 -12.13 26.45 -27.01
N ALA A 181 -11.09 26.57 -26.19
CA ALA A 181 -9.69 26.66 -26.58
C ALA A 181 -9.00 25.31 -26.30
N ALA A 182 -7.71 25.16 -26.62
CA ALA A 182 -7.01 23.88 -26.50
C ALA A 182 -7.08 23.28 -25.08
N THR A 183 -6.85 24.08 -24.04
CA THR A 183 -6.75 23.61 -22.65
C THR A 183 -7.83 24.17 -21.71
N SER A 184 -8.69 25.04 -22.22
CA SER A 184 -9.73 25.74 -21.47
C SER A 184 -11.00 25.96 -22.28
N ALA A 185 -12.10 26.29 -21.61
CA ALA A 185 -13.31 26.76 -22.27
C ALA A 185 -13.92 27.94 -21.50
N GLN A 186 -14.46 28.90 -22.26
CA GLN A 186 -15.23 30.02 -21.73
C GLN A 186 -16.66 29.56 -21.49
N VAL A 187 -17.20 29.92 -20.33
CA VAL A 187 -18.55 29.56 -19.92
C VAL A 187 -19.27 30.78 -19.37
N THR A 188 -20.58 30.84 -19.57
CA THR A 188 -21.44 31.85 -18.97
C THR A 188 -22.54 31.17 -18.17
N GLY A 189 -22.68 31.57 -16.90
CA GLY A 189 -23.68 30.98 -16.03
C GLY A 189 -25.11 31.35 -16.41
N LYS A 190 -25.99 30.36 -16.41
CA LYS A 190 -27.42 30.46 -16.72
C LYS A 190 -28.22 30.79 -15.46
N ASP A 191 -29.35 31.48 -15.61
CA ASP A 191 -30.26 31.81 -14.50
C ASP A 191 -29.57 32.54 -13.33
N GLY A 192 -28.52 33.31 -13.65
CA GLY A 192 -27.71 34.06 -12.69
C GLY A 192 -26.66 33.22 -11.95
N ALA A 193 -26.46 31.95 -12.33
CA ALA A 193 -25.48 31.05 -11.71
C ALA A 193 -24.07 31.60 -11.87
N ALA A 194 -23.24 31.56 -10.84
CA ALA A 194 -21.81 31.88 -10.96
C ALA A 194 -21.00 30.97 -10.03
N ALA A 195 -19.81 30.55 -10.47
CA ALA A 195 -18.82 30.02 -9.55
C ALA A 195 -18.24 31.17 -8.74
N CYS A 196 -17.98 30.93 -7.47
CA CYS A 196 -17.43 31.91 -6.55
C CYS A 196 -16.09 31.43 -5.98
N MET A 197 -15.40 32.31 -5.25
CA MET A 197 -14.20 31.92 -4.50
C MET A 197 -14.49 30.69 -3.63
N GLY A 198 -13.67 29.65 -3.80
CA GLY A 198 -13.84 28.32 -3.20
C GLY A 198 -14.41 27.25 -4.14
N ASP A 199 -14.98 27.63 -5.29
CA ASP A 199 -15.40 26.69 -6.33
C ASP A 199 -14.27 26.29 -7.28
N SER A 200 -13.10 26.94 -7.20
CA SER A 200 -11.92 26.56 -7.99
C SER A 200 -11.58 25.09 -7.80
N GLY A 201 -11.40 24.38 -8.91
CA GLY A 201 -11.21 22.93 -8.99
C GLY A 201 -12.50 22.11 -8.97
N GLY A 202 -13.67 22.72 -8.73
CA GLY A 202 -14.95 22.02 -8.70
C GLY A 202 -15.32 21.41 -10.06
N PRO A 203 -15.97 20.23 -10.08
CA PRO A 203 -16.30 19.53 -11.31
C PRO A 203 -17.31 20.30 -12.17
N VAL A 204 -17.07 20.27 -13.48
CA VAL A 204 -18.01 20.72 -14.52
C VAL A 204 -18.35 19.53 -15.41
N ILE A 205 -19.64 19.20 -15.49
CA ILE A 205 -20.15 17.93 -15.97
C ILE A 205 -21.03 18.12 -17.21
N GLY A 206 -20.82 17.27 -18.21
CA GLY A 206 -21.65 17.12 -19.39
C GLY A 206 -21.84 15.64 -19.70
N ASP A 207 -23.08 15.23 -20.01
CA ASP A 207 -23.43 13.82 -20.30
C ASP A 207 -22.94 12.81 -19.25
N GLY A 208 -22.97 13.22 -17.97
CA GLY A 208 -22.54 12.40 -16.83
C GLY A 208 -21.03 12.22 -16.70
N LYS A 209 -20.21 12.93 -17.48
CA LYS A 209 -18.75 12.88 -17.45
C LYS A 209 -18.14 14.22 -17.06
N LEU A 210 -16.94 14.18 -16.50
CA LEU A 210 -16.17 15.38 -16.16
C LEU A 210 -15.65 16.02 -17.45
N VAL A 211 -16.18 17.19 -17.78
CA VAL A 211 -15.80 17.99 -18.97
C VAL A 211 -14.66 18.97 -18.64
N GLY A 212 -14.69 19.52 -17.42
CA GLY A 212 -13.66 20.43 -16.95
C GLY A 212 -13.70 20.67 -15.45
N LEU A 213 -12.78 21.50 -14.98
CA LEU A 213 -12.72 21.99 -13.61
C LEU A 213 -12.93 23.51 -13.62
N SER A 214 -13.73 24.05 -12.72
CA SER A 214 -13.84 25.50 -12.53
C SER A 214 -12.47 26.09 -12.23
N SER A 215 -12.00 27.06 -13.02
CA SER A 215 -10.68 27.67 -12.85
C SER A 215 -10.77 29.16 -12.49
N GLN A 216 -11.48 29.94 -13.32
CA GLN A 216 -11.66 31.38 -13.11
C GLN A 216 -13.13 31.76 -13.18
N SER A 217 -13.49 32.86 -12.51
CA SER A 217 -14.84 33.41 -12.56
C SER A 217 -14.82 34.92 -12.33
N ALA A 218 -15.72 35.64 -13.00
CA ALA A 218 -15.94 37.07 -12.81
C ALA A 218 -16.65 37.41 -11.47
N GLN A 219 -17.09 36.40 -10.72
CA GLN A 219 -17.64 36.50 -9.37
C GLN A 219 -18.97 37.29 -9.26
N GLY A 220 -19.75 37.41 -10.33
CA GLY A 220 -21.01 38.15 -10.35
C GLY A 220 -21.96 37.73 -9.23
N GLY A 221 -22.24 38.68 -8.32
CA GLY A 221 -23.11 38.55 -7.14
C GLY A 221 -22.73 37.48 -6.11
N CYS A 222 -21.47 37.02 -6.11
CA CYS A 222 -20.89 36.26 -5.00
C CYS A 222 -20.77 37.11 -3.73
N HIS A 223 -20.79 36.46 -2.56
CA HIS A 223 -20.69 37.15 -1.26
C HIS A 223 -19.39 37.97 -1.14
N GLY A 224 -19.55 39.25 -0.78
CA GLY A 224 -18.45 40.19 -0.60
C GLY A 224 -17.90 40.82 -1.89
N ILE A 225 -18.53 40.55 -3.03
CA ILE A 225 -18.21 41.19 -4.31
C ILE A 225 -19.07 42.44 -4.51
N ASP A 226 -18.50 43.46 -5.13
CA ASP A 226 -19.21 44.69 -5.49
C ASP A 226 -20.47 44.37 -6.31
N ALA A 227 -21.63 44.90 -5.89
CA ALA A 227 -22.92 44.63 -6.53
C ALA A 227 -22.99 45.12 -7.99
N THR A 228 -22.07 45.98 -8.42
CA THR A 228 -21.93 46.41 -9.83
C THR A 228 -21.25 45.36 -10.70
N GLN A 229 -20.54 44.39 -10.12
CA GLN A 229 -20.05 43.22 -10.82
C GLN A 229 -21.19 42.21 -10.99
N THR A 230 -21.75 42.15 -12.19
CA THR A 230 -22.89 41.28 -12.51
C THR A 230 -22.55 40.14 -13.48
N SER A 231 -21.30 40.04 -13.95
CA SER A 231 -20.92 39.02 -14.92
C SER A 231 -20.85 37.63 -14.28
N THR A 232 -21.55 36.66 -14.88
CA THR A 232 -21.50 35.24 -14.53
C THR A 232 -20.51 34.45 -15.38
N ALA A 233 -19.68 35.15 -16.17
CA ALA A 233 -18.67 34.54 -17.01
C ALA A 233 -17.58 33.85 -16.18
N GLY A 234 -17.07 32.74 -16.69
CA GLY A 234 -15.99 31.97 -16.09
C GLY A 234 -15.18 31.21 -17.12
N VAL A 235 -14.12 30.57 -16.63
CA VAL A 235 -13.22 29.72 -17.40
C VAL A 235 -13.13 28.37 -16.71
N ILE A 236 -13.28 27.31 -17.49
CA ILE A 236 -13.01 25.94 -17.02
C ILE A 236 -11.70 25.45 -17.63
N ALA A 237 -10.92 24.68 -16.86
CA ALA A 237 -9.80 23.92 -17.39
C ALA A 237 -10.34 22.61 -17.98
N ARG A 238 -10.04 22.32 -19.25
CA ARG A 238 -10.52 21.13 -19.95
C ARG A 238 -9.76 19.88 -19.51
N VAL A 239 -10.48 18.76 -19.41
CA VAL A 239 -9.90 17.46 -19.01
C VAL A 239 -9.98 16.38 -20.09
N ASP A 240 -10.59 16.66 -21.25
CA ASP A 240 -10.92 15.63 -22.23
C ASP A 240 -9.72 14.97 -22.92
N ASP A 241 -8.55 15.64 -22.89
CA ASP A 241 -7.27 15.16 -23.38
C ASP A 241 -6.33 14.64 -22.27
N LEU A 242 -6.82 14.57 -21.01
CA LEU A 242 -6.00 14.19 -19.85
C LEU A 242 -6.06 12.70 -19.49
N THR A 243 -6.91 11.90 -20.14
CA THR A 243 -7.12 10.49 -19.79
C THR A 243 -5.81 9.68 -19.74
N SER A 244 -4.90 9.87 -20.70
CA SER A 244 -3.61 9.15 -20.72
C SER A 244 -2.70 9.55 -19.55
N TRP A 245 -2.69 10.83 -19.19
CA TRP A 245 -1.91 11.35 -18.06
C TRP A 245 -2.49 10.94 -16.71
N VAL A 246 -3.82 10.91 -16.57
CA VAL A 246 -4.47 10.41 -15.36
C VAL A 246 -4.19 8.93 -15.19
N ASN A 247 -4.40 8.12 -16.23
CA ASN A 247 -4.18 6.67 -16.18
C ASN A 247 -2.72 6.29 -15.89
N SER A 248 -1.74 7.11 -16.31
CA SER A 248 -0.33 6.85 -15.99
C SER A 248 0.04 7.10 -14.53
N LYS A 249 -0.85 7.73 -13.74
CA LYS A 249 -0.67 7.98 -12.30
C LYS A 249 -1.57 7.10 -11.45
N VAL A 250 -2.87 7.06 -11.73
CA VAL A 250 -3.81 6.30 -10.91
C VAL A 250 -3.65 4.78 -11.06
N GLY A 251 -3.04 4.28 -12.14
CA GLY A 251 -2.78 2.86 -12.34
C GLY A 251 -1.37 2.40 -11.96
N ALA A 252 -0.51 3.31 -11.49
CA ALA A 252 0.89 3.01 -11.24
C ALA A 252 1.09 2.17 -9.98
N THR A 253 2.00 1.21 -10.05
CA THR A 253 2.45 0.46 -8.86
C THR A 253 3.20 1.41 -7.93
N ARG A 254 2.92 1.33 -6.64
CA ARG A 254 3.67 2.07 -5.63
C ARG A 254 5.11 1.57 -5.60
N VAL A 255 6.04 2.49 -5.39
CA VAL A 255 7.45 2.20 -5.19
C VAL A 255 7.84 2.64 -3.80
N THR A 256 8.87 2.01 -3.23
CA THR A 256 9.54 2.51 -2.03
C THR A 256 10.14 3.87 -2.36
N ASP A 257 9.73 4.91 -1.65
CA ASP A 257 10.19 6.29 -1.86
C ASP A 257 10.26 7.01 -0.49
N PHE A 258 11.41 6.89 0.16
CA PHE A 258 11.63 7.45 1.50
C PHE A 258 11.77 8.97 1.48
N ASN A 259 12.07 9.57 0.31
CA ASN A 259 12.29 11.00 0.15
C ASN A 259 11.16 11.76 -0.58
N GLY A 260 10.20 11.03 -1.15
CA GLY A 260 8.99 11.53 -1.80
C GLY A 260 9.24 12.26 -3.13
N ASP A 261 10.32 11.95 -3.84
CA ASP A 261 10.64 12.56 -5.13
C ASP A 261 10.04 11.83 -6.34
N GLY A 262 9.32 10.74 -6.10
CA GLY A 262 8.65 9.91 -7.09
C GLY A 262 9.57 8.94 -7.81
N VAL A 263 10.80 8.74 -7.33
CA VAL A 263 11.75 7.75 -7.84
C VAL A 263 11.96 6.65 -6.80
N GLU A 264 12.01 5.40 -7.26
CA GLU A 264 12.21 4.24 -6.39
C GLU A 264 13.57 4.31 -5.67
N ASP A 265 13.51 4.26 -4.33
CA ASP A 265 14.61 4.08 -3.40
C ASP A 265 14.79 2.60 -3.03
N ILE A 266 15.89 2.25 -2.37
CA ILE A 266 16.13 0.90 -1.85
C ILE A 266 16.89 0.95 -0.53
N ALA A 267 16.38 0.26 0.50
CA ALA A 267 17.09 -0.04 1.74
C ALA A 267 17.80 -1.39 1.60
N ILE A 268 19.04 -1.50 2.08
CA ILE A 268 19.91 -2.66 1.91
C ILE A 268 20.56 -3.00 3.26
N ALA A 269 20.23 -4.15 3.82
CA ALA A 269 20.76 -4.55 5.12
C ALA A 269 22.14 -5.21 5.03
N ASP A 270 22.92 -5.00 6.09
CA ASP A 270 24.11 -5.77 6.46
C ASP A 270 24.01 -6.09 7.97
N PRO A 271 23.22 -7.10 8.37
CA PRO A 271 22.99 -7.42 9.79
C PRO A 271 24.26 -7.91 10.49
N ALA A 272 25.28 -8.36 9.74
CA ALA A 272 26.59 -8.69 10.30
C ALA A 272 27.55 -7.49 10.33
N GLY A 273 27.08 -6.30 9.99
CA GLY A 273 27.85 -5.06 9.95
C GLY A 273 28.48 -4.73 11.30
N THR A 274 29.68 -4.14 11.27
CA THR A 274 30.33 -3.61 12.47
C THR A 274 30.01 -2.14 12.64
N VAL A 275 29.44 -1.75 13.77
CA VAL A 275 29.08 -0.36 14.11
C VAL A 275 29.73 0.01 15.44
N ALA A 276 30.34 1.20 15.54
CA ALA A 276 31.05 1.64 16.75
C ALA A 276 32.04 0.61 17.36
N GLY A 277 32.64 -0.26 16.53
CA GLY A 277 33.56 -1.33 16.96
C GLY A 277 32.89 -2.62 17.46
N LYS A 278 31.57 -2.71 17.38
CA LYS A 278 30.76 -3.87 17.76
C LYS A 278 30.46 -4.72 16.54
N THR A 279 31.02 -5.92 16.48
CA THR A 279 30.81 -6.83 15.35
C THR A 279 29.40 -7.39 15.37
N ASN A 280 28.77 -7.56 14.22
CA ASN A 280 27.39 -8.07 14.10
C ASN A 280 26.35 -7.21 14.83
N ALA A 281 26.62 -5.92 15.01
CA ALA A 281 25.62 -4.97 15.49
C ALA A 281 24.54 -4.74 14.43
N GLY A 282 24.92 -4.80 13.15
CA GLY A 282 24.02 -4.59 12.03
C GLY A 282 23.87 -3.14 11.61
N LEU A 283 23.59 -2.92 10.33
CA LEU A 283 23.30 -1.61 9.74
C LEU A 283 22.43 -1.75 8.48
N VAL A 284 21.75 -0.69 8.12
CA VAL A 284 21.00 -0.57 6.86
C VAL A 284 21.56 0.58 6.04
N ARG A 285 21.77 0.36 4.75
CA ARG A 285 22.17 1.41 3.81
C ARG A 285 21.05 1.71 2.83
N VAL A 286 20.71 2.98 2.68
CA VAL A 286 19.72 3.43 1.71
C VAL A 286 20.44 3.98 0.49
N SER A 287 19.99 3.58 -0.70
CA SER A 287 20.31 4.28 -1.95
C SER A 287 19.07 5.04 -2.40
N TYR A 288 19.16 6.37 -2.36
CA TYR A 288 18.10 7.22 -2.89
C TYR A 288 18.16 7.24 -4.43
N GLY A 289 17.02 6.99 -5.05
CA GLY A 289 16.84 6.91 -6.49
C GLY A 289 17.29 8.18 -7.23
N GLY A 290 17.47 8.09 -8.55
CA GLY A 290 17.77 9.27 -9.37
C GLY A 290 19.11 9.96 -9.09
N GLY A 291 20.02 9.31 -8.37
CA GLY A 291 21.35 9.86 -8.03
C GLY A 291 21.32 10.83 -6.84
N LYS A 292 20.34 10.70 -5.94
CA LYS A 292 20.18 11.56 -4.75
C LYS A 292 21.14 11.22 -3.60
N GLY A 293 21.95 10.18 -3.77
CA GLY A 293 22.99 9.79 -2.82
C GLY A 293 22.57 8.59 -1.97
N THR A 294 23.28 8.40 -0.87
CA THR A 294 23.13 7.24 0.02
C THR A 294 23.10 7.66 1.48
N ALA A 295 22.43 6.89 2.33
CA ALA A 295 22.50 7.03 3.78
C ALA A 295 22.91 5.70 4.43
N GLU A 296 23.53 5.76 5.61
CA GLU A 296 23.79 4.61 6.47
C GLU A 296 23.04 4.84 7.77
N ILE A 297 22.27 3.84 8.19
CA ILE A 297 21.36 3.84 9.32
C ILE A 297 21.80 2.71 10.26
N SER A 298 21.99 3.05 11.53
CA SER A 298 22.31 2.11 12.60
C SER A 298 21.89 2.72 13.94
N GLN A 299 21.91 1.91 15.00
CA GLN A 299 21.66 2.36 16.38
C GLN A 299 22.72 3.36 16.91
N GLU A 300 23.83 3.61 16.18
CA GLU A 300 24.77 4.70 16.54
C GLU A 300 24.17 6.09 16.27
N LEU A 301 23.18 6.18 15.38
CA LEU A 301 22.48 7.43 15.14
C LEU A 301 21.59 7.75 16.34
N ALA A 302 21.80 8.91 16.96
CA ALA A 302 21.07 9.35 18.17
C ALA A 302 19.54 9.46 18.04
N TRP A 303 18.96 9.18 16.87
CA TRP A 303 17.52 9.15 16.64
C TRP A 303 16.97 7.75 16.33
N VAL A 304 17.83 6.76 16.14
CA VAL A 304 17.45 5.34 16.08
C VAL A 304 17.49 4.81 17.51
N VAL A 305 16.53 3.98 17.88
CA VAL A 305 16.40 3.51 19.27
C VAL A 305 17.40 2.40 19.58
N GLY A 306 17.91 2.38 20.82
CA GLY A 306 18.95 1.46 21.27
C GLY A 306 20.37 2.01 21.04
N ASP A 307 21.37 1.23 21.45
CA ASP A 307 22.79 1.47 21.20
C ASP A 307 23.35 0.23 20.48
N PRO A 308 24.37 0.35 19.61
CA PRO A 308 24.96 -0.83 18.98
C PRO A 308 25.67 -1.71 20.02
N GLU A 309 25.33 -2.99 20.03
CA GLU A 309 25.98 -4.04 20.80
C GLU A 309 26.42 -5.20 19.89
N GLN A 310 27.13 -6.18 20.48
CA GLN A 310 27.70 -7.26 19.70
C GLN A 310 26.66 -8.35 19.51
N GLY A 311 26.11 -8.46 18.30
CA GLY A 311 25.23 -9.56 17.93
C GLY A 311 23.80 -9.13 17.59
N ASP A 312 23.40 -7.90 17.88
CA ASP A 312 22.01 -7.42 17.83
C ASP A 312 21.35 -7.53 16.46
N SER A 313 22.18 -7.52 15.41
CA SER A 313 21.77 -7.76 14.03
C SER A 313 20.70 -6.78 13.52
N PHE A 314 20.85 -5.48 13.80
CA PHE A 314 19.98 -4.44 13.24
C PHE A 314 19.86 -4.58 11.71
N GLY A 315 18.61 -4.67 11.22
CA GLY A 315 18.30 -4.89 9.81
C GLY A 315 18.11 -6.37 9.41
N ASP A 316 18.02 -7.30 10.36
CA ASP A 316 17.84 -8.73 10.08
C ASP A 316 16.52 -9.03 9.35
N ALA A 317 15.43 -8.36 9.75
CA ALA A 317 14.18 -8.28 9.01
C ALA A 317 13.82 -6.82 8.70
N MET A 318 13.22 -6.59 7.52
CA MET A 318 12.73 -5.29 7.09
C MET A 318 11.44 -5.42 6.28
N ASP A 319 10.60 -4.40 6.32
CA ASP A 319 9.52 -4.17 5.36
C ASP A 319 9.20 -2.67 5.24
N THR A 320 8.34 -2.27 4.31
CA THR A 320 8.01 -0.86 4.07
C THR A 320 6.52 -0.58 4.06
N VAL A 321 6.14 0.58 4.61
CA VAL A 321 4.76 1.08 4.61
C VAL A 321 4.80 2.59 4.88
N ASP A 322 3.84 3.36 4.38
CA ASP A 322 3.61 4.73 4.87
C ASP A 322 2.77 4.63 6.17
N TYR A 323 3.46 4.44 7.31
CA TYR A 323 2.84 4.12 8.60
C TYR A 323 2.17 5.35 9.22
N ASN A 324 2.78 6.53 9.07
CA ASN A 324 2.23 7.79 9.57
C ASN A 324 1.26 8.47 8.56
N GLU A 325 1.14 7.89 7.36
CA GLU A 325 0.28 8.29 6.26
C GLU A 325 0.51 9.72 5.74
N ASP A 326 1.76 10.17 5.73
CA ASP A 326 2.15 11.49 5.27
C ASP A 326 2.57 11.54 3.79
N GLY A 327 2.61 10.39 3.12
CA GLY A 327 2.92 10.25 1.70
C GLY A 327 4.34 9.77 1.42
N TYR A 328 5.21 9.70 2.43
CA TYR A 328 6.55 9.14 2.33
C TYR A 328 6.53 7.67 2.72
N THR A 329 7.35 6.84 2.08
CA THR A 329 7.53 5.47 2.56
C THR A 329 8.32 5.49 3.87
N ASP A 330 7.94 4.66 4.83
CA ASP A 330 8.68 4.42 6.07
C ASP A 330 9.30 3.01 6.04
N LEU A 331 10.38 2.84 6.79
CA LEU A 331 11.08 1.56 6.94
C LEU A 331 10.71 0.92 8.28
N VAL A 332 10.08 -0.25 8.25
CA VAL A 332 9.95 -1.12 9.43
C VAL A 332 11.21 -1.99 9.49
N VAL A 333 11.91 -1.96 10.62
CA VAL A 333 13.20 -2.64 10.78
C VAL A 333 13.29 -3.29 12.16
N SER A 334 13.81 -4.52 12.22
CA SER A 334 14.05 -5.21 13.48
C SER A 334 15.50 -5.13 13.94
N THR A 335 15.66 -5.26 15.24
CA THR A 335 16.92 -5.61 15.92
C THR A 335 16.68 -6.92 16.66
N THR A 336 16.57 -8.01 15.91
CA THR A 336 15.98 -9.26 16.41
C THR A 336 16.75 -9.89 17.58
N LEU A 337 18.06 -9.65 17.66
CA LEU A 337 18.93 -10.22 18.69
C LEU A 337 19.33 -9.18 19.76
N GLU A 338 18.59 -8.07 19.87
CA GLU A 338 18.82 -7.08 20.92
C GLU A 338 18.61 -7.70 22.32
N ASP A 339 19.55 -7.41 23.21
CA ASP A 339 19.39 -7.59 24.65
C ASP A 339 18.56 -6.43 25.25
N VAL A 340 17.31 -6.70 25.63
CA VAL A 340 16.46 -5.67 26.27
C VAL A 340 16.71 -5.64 27.78
N GLY A 341 17.54 -4.69 28.20
CA GLY A 341 17.94 -4.51 29.59
C GLY A 341 18.87 -5.62 30.07
N SER A 342 18.32 -6.70 30.63
CA SER A 342 19.09 -7.90 31.01
C SER A 342 18.52 -9.19 30.44
N VAL A 343 17.55 -9.07 29.54
CA VAL A 343 16.90 -10.20 28.88
C VAL A 343 17.56 -10.39 27.54
N ALA A 344 18.26 -11.50 27.38
CA ALA A 344 19.07 -11.76 26.19
C ALA A 344 18.21 -12.07 24.97
N ASP A 345 18.59 -11.55 23.80
CA ASP A 345 17.94 -11.83 22.50
C ASP A 345 16.40 -11.65 22.55
N ALA A 346 15.91 -10.65 23.28
CA ALA A 346 14.48 -10.35 23.35
C ALA A 346 13.99 -9.74 22.03
N GLY A 347 14.81 -8.87 21.44
CA GLY A 347 14.52 -8.18 20.18
C GLY A 347 13.49 -7.06 20.29
N PHE A 348 13.50 -6.15 19.31
CA PHE A 348 12.47 -5.13 19.13
C PHE A 348 12.34 -4.71 17.66
N VAL A 349 11.33 -3.88 17.37
CA VAL A 349 11.07 -3.33 16.03
C VAL A 349 10.91 -1.81 16.09
N ASP A 350 11.50 -1.12 15.11
CA ASP A 350 11.28 0.30 14.88
C ASP A 350 10.60 0.55 13.52
N VAL A 351 9.82 1.62 13.44
CA VAL A 351 9.41 2.25 12.18
C VAL A 351 10.20 3.53 12.04
N LEU A 352 11.07 3.63 11.05
CA LEU A 352 11.86 4.82 10.74
C LEU A 352 11.14 5.63 9.66
N TYR A 353 10.79 6.87 9.98
CA TYR A 353 9.93 7.69 9.13
C TYR A 353 10.67 8.33 7.96
N GLY A 354 10.08 8.20 6.77
CA GLY A 354 10.44 8.95 5.58
C GLY A 354 10.09 10.44 5.70
N ALA A 355 10.72 11.26 4.87
CA ALA A 355 10.56 12.71 4.85
C ALA A 355 11.28 13.31 3.62
N PRO A 356 11.08 14.59 3.23
CA PRO A 356 11.73 15.18 2.04
C PRO A 356 13.26 15.04 1.92
N GLY A 357 13.98 14.78 3.02
CA GLY A 357 15.42 14.54 3.04
C GLY A 357 15.82 13.06 3.15
N GLY A 358 14.85 12.14 3.12
CA GLY A 358 14.99 10.72 3.43
C GLY A 358 14.71 10.39 4.89
N LEU A 359 15.00 9.14 5.27
CA LEU A 359 14.71 8.59 6.60
C LEU A 359 15.27 9.45 7.75
N GLY A 360 14.44 9.69 8.77
CA GLY A 360 14.84 10.38 10.01
C GLY A 360 15.13 11.88 9.85
N THR A 361 14.83 12.47 8.69
CA THR A 361 15.01 13.91 8.43
C THR A 361 13.79 14.76 8.81
N GLY A 362 12.66 14.12 9.12
CA GLY A 362 11.43 14.74 9.59
C GLY A 362 11.50 15.21 11.05
N ALA A 363 10.43 15.87 11.49
CA ALA A 363 10.28 16.31 12.89
C ALA A 363 10.00 15.14 13.85
N VAL A 364 9.21 14.17 13.39
CA VAL A 364 9.06 12.84 14.00
C VAL A 364 9.92 11.90 13.17
N LYS A 365 10.71 11.06 13.83
CA LYS A 365 11.76 10.28 13.15
C LYS A 365 11.52 8.78 13.21
N ASP A 366 10.89 8.33 14.28
CA ASP A 366 10.72 6.92 14.53
C ASP A 366 9.47 6.63 15.37
N THR A 367 9.11 5.36 15.43
CA THR A 367 8.22 4.77 16.43
C THR A 367 8.74 3.41 16.81
N HIS A 368 8.81 3.18 18.12
CA HIS A 368 9.45 2.01 18.72
C HIS A 368 8.44 1.00 19.30
N PHE A 369 8.71 -0.28 19.08
CA PHE A 369 7.90 -1.40 19.55
C PHE A 369 8.76 -2.43 20.30
N GLU A 370 8.54 -2.53 21.61
CA GLU A 370 9.24 -3.44 22.53
C GLU A 370 8.22 -4.06 23.50
N GLN A 371 8.30 -5.37 23.77
CA GLN A 371 7.40 -6.03 24.72
C GLN A 371 7.51 -5.38 26.10
N GLY A 372 6.37 -5.11 26.74
CA GLY A 372 6.29 -4.39 28.02
C GLY A 372 6.25 -2.86 27.90
N ALA A 373 6.47 -2.30 26.70
CA ALA A 373 6.43 -0.86 26.45
C ALA A 373 5.17 -0.41 25.68
N GLY A 374 4.93 0.91 25.63
CA GLY A 374 3.88 1.48 24.79
C GLY A 374 2.44 1.19 25.24
N THR A 375 1.64 0.57 24.35
CA THR A 375 0.19 0.34 24.52
C THR A 375 -0.23 -1.06 24.05
N GLY A 376 -1.49 -1.44 24.30
CA GLY A 376 -2.09 -2.65 23.75
C GLY A 376 -1.45 -3.95 24.24
N ALA A 377 -1.46 -4.97 23.38
CA ALA A 377 -0.90 -6.28 23.67
C ALA A 377 0.62 -6.25 23.86
N ILE A 378 1.35 -5.46 23.08
CA ILE A 378 2.81 -5.28 23.26
C ILE A 378 3.13 -4.86 24.70
N LYS A 379 2.42 -3.86 25.24
CA LYS A 379 2.59 -3.42 26.64
C LYS A 379 2.28 -4.52 27.66
N ALA A 380 1.32 -5.39 27.34
CA ALA A 380 0.88 -6.45 28.25
C ALA A 380 1.82 -7.67 28.24
N SER A 381 2.62 -7.82 27.19
CA SER A 381 3.67 -8.84 27.08
C SER A 381 4.90 -8.49 27.93
N VAL A 382 5.80 -9.46 28.10
CA VAL A 382 7.02 -9.34 28.90
C VAL A 382 8.17 -9.90 28.09
N ASN A 383 9.29 -9.16 28.01
CA ASN A 383 10.51 -9.66 27.38
C ASN A 383 10.95 -11.00 28.00
N GLY A 384 11.01 -12.03 27.18
CA GLY A 384 11.58 -13.34 27.45
C GLY A 384 12.91 -13.54 26.73
N ALA A 385 13.80 -14.34 27.33
CA ALA A 385 15.10 -14.59 26.74
C ALA A 385 14.96 -15.45 25.47
N GLY A 386 15.44 -14.92 24.35
CA GLY A 386 15.31 -15.54 23.04
C GLY A 386 13.92 -15.43 22.42
N ASP A 387 13.07 -14.51 22.88
CA ASP A 387 11.76 -14.20 22.26
C ASP A 387 11.93 -13.80 20.79
N ARG A 388 13.00 -13.07 20.47
CA ARG A 388 13.38 -12.64 19.12
C ARG A 388 12.25 -11.89 18.42
N MET A 389 11.66 -10.90 19.09
CA MET A 389 10.66 -10.03 18.49
C MET A 389 11.23 -9.36 17.24
N GLY A 390 10.53 -9.54 16.10
CA GLY A 390 10.97 -9.01 14.81
C GLY A 390 11.73 -10.00 13.93
N ASP A 391 11.78 -11.30 14.26
CA ASP A 391 12.39 -12.33 13.41
C ASP A 391 11.74 -12.42 12.02
N ALA A 392 10.44 -12.08 11.94
CA ALA A 392 9.72 -11.89 10.70
C ALA A 392 8.85 -10.63 10.76
N LEU A 393 8.77 -9.93 9.62
CA LEU A 393 7.97 -8.71 9.46
C LEU A 393 7.12 -8.80 8.20
N ALA A 394 5.88 -8.34 8.30
CA ALA A 394 5.07 -7.96 7.14
C ALA A 394 4.38 -6.63 7.43
N ALA A 395 4.54 -5.66 6.54
CA ALA A 395 3.93 -4.35 6.62
C ALA A 395 3.22 -4.02 5.30
N GLY A 396 2.21 -3.17 5.36
CA GLY A 396 1.45 -2.79 4.18
C GLY A 396 0.18 -2.05 4.55
N THR A 397 -0.74 -1.95 3.60
CA THR A 397 -2.04 -1.30 3.82
C THR A 397 -3.18 -2.25 3.54
N THR A 398 -4.20 -2.26 4.39
CA THR A 398 -5.45 -3.00 4.14
C THR A 398 -6.17 -2.48 2.90
N ALA A 399 -7.22 -3.17 2.43
CA ALA A 399 -8.07 -2.70 1.32
C ALA A 399 -8.72 -1.31 1.55
N ALA A 400 -8.84 -0.87 2.81
CA ALA A 400 -9.28 0.47 3.19
C ALA A 400 -8.15 1.52 3.22
N GLY A 401 -6.92 1.11 2.93
CA GLY A 401 -5.68 1.88 2.99
C GLY A 401 -5.13 2.12 4.39
N GLU A 402 -5.62 1.43 5.42
CA GLU A 402 -5.06 1.59 6.76
C GLU A 402 -3.71 0.85 6.84
N PRO A 403 -2.63 1.50 7.30
CA PRO A 403 -1.35 0.83 7.49
C PRO A 403 -1.45 -0.24 8.59
N TYR A 404 -0.77 -1.36 8.36
CA TYR A 404 -0.61 -2.41 9.35
C TYR A 404 0.85 -2.88 9.42
N ILE A 405 1.18 -3.50 10.55
CA ILE A 405 2.43 -4.24 10.75
C ILE A 405 2.07 -5.57 11.46
N VAL A 406 2.65 -6.67 11.00
CA VAL A 406 2.65 -7.96 11.68
C VAL A 406 4.10 -8.27 12.07
N ILE A 407 4.32 -8.58 13.36
CA ILE A 407 5.65 -8.81 13.93
C ILE A 407 5.69 -10.22 14.50
N GLY A 408 6.52 -11.10 13.93
CA GLY A 408 6.77 -12.44 14.44
C GLY A 408 7.63 -12.42 15.70
N VAL A 409 7.29 -13.29 16.67
CA VAL A 409 8.02 -13.48 17.94
C VAL A 409 8.12 -14.99 18.21
N PRO A 410 8.89 -15.73 17.40
CA PRO A 410 8.88 -17.20 17.43
C PRO A 410 9.40 -17.79 18.74
N GLY A 411 10.17 -17.03 19.53
CA GLY A 411 10.65 -17.49 20.84
C GLY A 411 9.66 -17.34 21.99
N GLU A 412 8.54 -16.65 21.77
CA GLU A 412 7.58 -16.31 22.83
C GLU A 412 7.06 -17.57 23.55
N THR A 413 6.90 -17.45 24.87
CA THR A 413 6.26 -18.48 25.69
C THR A 413 4.75 -18.25 25.75
N VAL A 414 3.95 -19.22 25.29
CA VAL A 414 2.49 -19.15 25.37
C VAL A 414 2.02 -19.89 26.62
N GLY A 415 1.60 -19.13 27.64
CA GLY A 415 1.21 -19.70 28.93
C GLY A 415 2.39 -20.39 29.63
N THR A 416 2.45 -21.72 29.57
CA THR A 416 3.59 -22.51 30.09
C THR A 416 4.34 -23.26 28.99
N VAL A 417 3.99 -23.04 27.73
CA VAL A 417 4.57 -23.72 26.57
C VAL A 417 5.72 -22.88 26.02
N ALA A 418 6.94 -23.32 26.30
CA ALA A 418 8.15 -22.59 25.94
C ALA A 418 8.35 -22.55 24.42
N LYS A 419 8.63 -21.36 23.87
CA LYS A 419 8.92 -21.16 22.44
C LYS A 419 7.83 -21.70 21.51
N ALA A 420 6.58 -21.68 21.95
CA ALA A 420 5.45 -21.93 21.06
C ALA A 420 5.34 -20.83 19.99
N GLY A 421 5.80 -19.62 20.32
CA GLY A 421 5.83 -18.48 19.42
C GLY A 421 4.51 -17.71 19.38
N SER A 422 4.60 -16.49 18.85
CA SER A 422 3.46 -15.60 18.68
C SER A 422 3.70 -14.59 17.55
N ALA A 423 2.70 -13.76 17.27
CA ALA A 423 2.87 -12.56 16.46
C ALA A 423 2.04 -11.40 17.00
N PHE A 424 2.55 -10.18 16.87
CA PHE A 424 1.76 -8.96 17.08
C PHE A 424 1.13 -8.48 15.78
N TYR A 425 -0.10 -7.99 15.85
CA TYR A 425 -0.77 -7.27 14.78
C TYR A 425 -1.09 -5.84 15.20
N LEU A 426 -0.56 -4.88 14.44
CA LEU A 426 -0.71 -3.45 14.63
C LEU A 426 -1.52 -2.87 13.47
N ARG A 427 -2.64 -2.18 13.76
CA ARG A 427 -3.41 -1.42 12.77
C ARG A 427 -4.26 -0.35 13.46
N GLY A 428 -3.94 0.92 13.21
CA GLY A 428 -4.61 2.05 13.85
C GLY A 428 -4.52 1.93 15.38
N ALA A 429 -5.67 1.86 16.07
CA ALA A 429 -5.70 1.64 17.52
C ALA A 429 -5.60 0.15 17.92
N THR A 430 -5.62 -0.77 16.95
CA THR A 430 -5.48 -2.21 17.22
C THR A 430 -4.02 -2.54 17.48
N ASN A 431 -3.76 -3.17 18.61
CA ASN A 431 -2.48 -3.77 18.97
C ASN A 431 -2.80 -5.09 19.69
N ALA A 432 -2.68 -6.20 18.97
CA ALA A 432 -3.19 -7.50 19.37
C ALA A 432 -2.11 -8.59 19.27
N LEU A 433 -2.11 -9.54 20.20
CA LEU A 433 -1.27 -10.72 20.18
C LEU A 433 -2.02 -11.91 19.56
N ILE A 434 -1.33 -12.68 18.72
CA ILE A 434 -1.82 -13.86 18.01
C ILE A 434 -0.91 -15.04 18.37
N HIS A 435 -1.50 -16.18 18.73
CA HIS A 435 -0.81 -17.46 18.93
C HIS A 435 -1.84 -18.59 18.83
N GLN A 436 -1.38 -19.84 18.72
CA GLN A 436 -2.25 -21.00 18.45
C GLN A 436 -3.20 -21.36 19.62
N ASP A 437 -2.89 -20.95 20.86
CA ASP A 437 -3.82 -21.09 22.01
C ASP A 437 -4.93 -20.02 22.07
N ARG A 438 -5.11 -19.18 21.03
CA ARG A 438 -6.24 -18.23 20.94
C ARG A 438 -7.46 -18.91 20.29
N THR A 439 -8.65 -18.48 20.70
CA THR A 439 -9.92 -18.99 20.15
C THR A 439 -9.93 -18.96 18.62
N ASP A 440 -10.33 -20.07 18.01
CA ASP A 440 -10.43 -20.27 16.56
C ASP A 440 -9.11 -20.17 15.78
N VAL A 441 -7.96 -19.94 16.42
CA VAL A 441 -6.67 -20.03 15.74
C VAL A 441 -6.35 -21.52 15.51
N PRO A 442 -6.11 -21.95 14.26
CA PRO A 442 -5.77 -23.33 13.95
C PRO A 442 -4.43 -23.77 14.54
N GLY A 443 -4.27 -25.07 14.76
CA GLY A 443 -3.08 -25.66 15.39
C GLY A 443 -3.18 -25.75 16.91
N GLY A 444 -2.16 -26.32 17.55
CA GLY A 444 -2.00 -26.33 19.01
C GLY A 444 -0.70 -25.65 19.39
N ALA A 445 -0.64 -24.99 20.55
CA ALA A 445 0.63 -24.47 21.04
C ALA A 445 1.45 -25.60 21.67
N GLU A 446 2.59 -25.91 21.08
CA GLU A 446 3.54 -26.93 21.52
C GLU A 446 4.93 -26.31 21.69
N ALA A 447 5.80 -27.03 22.39
CA ALA A 447 7.10 -26.46 22.74
C ALA A 447 8.01 -26.45 21.51
N ASN A 448 8.52 -25.27 21.16
CA ASN A 448 9.42 -24.99 20.03
C ASN A 448 8.78 -24.94 18.63
N ASP A 449 7.45 -24.83 18.52
CA ASP A 449 6.78 -24.66 17.21
C ASP A 449 7.22 -23.40 16.47
N GLY A 450 7.51 -22.34 17.24
CA GLY A 450 7.96 -21.07 16.69
C GLY A 450 6.92 -20.40 15.80
N PHE A 451 5.64 -20.43 16.16
CA PHE A 451 4.61 -19.66 15.47
C PHE A 451 5.05 -18.19 15.33
N GLY A 452 5.01 -17.66 14.12
CA GLY A 452 5.59 -16.34 13.82
C GLY A 452 7.01 -16.37 13.25
N THR A 453 7.60 -17.55 13.01
CA THR A 453 8.91 -17.69 12.32
C THR A 453 8.86 -17.10 10.92
N SER A 454 7.72 -17.18 10.25
CA SER A 454 7.47 -16.57 8.95
C SER A 454 6.13 -15.84 8.96
N VAL A 455 6.08 -14.71 8.26
CA VAL A 455 4.89 -13.88 8.15
C VAL A 455 4.79 -13.31 6.75
N ALA A 456 3.61 -13.36 6.15
CA ALA A 456 3.28 -12.64 4.92
C ALA A 456 1.89 -12.02 5.02
N ALA A 457 1.70 -10.84 4.46
CA ALA A 457 0.39 -10.18 4.45
C ALA A 457 0.23 -9.31 3.19
N ASP A 458 -1.00 -9.16 2.74
CA ASP A 458 -1.40 -8.23 1.69
C ASP A 458 -2.61 -7.40 2.16
N ALA A 459 -3.29 -6.67 1.26
CA ALA A 459 -4.41 -5.83 1.66
C ALA A 459 -5.64 -6.59 2.22
N ASN A 460 -5.71 -7.91 2.01
CA ASN A 460 -6.87 -8.75 2.29
C ASN A 460 -6.60 -9.76 3.41
N HIS A 461 -5.43 -10.42 3.38
CA HIS A 461 -5.14 -11.60 4.19
C HIS A 461 -3.76 -11.52 4.87
N ILE A 462 -3.60 -12.32 5.91
CA ILE A 462 -2.35 -12.50 6.66
C ILE A 462 -2.09 -14.00 6.77
N ALA A 463 -0.85 -14.45 6.61
CA ALA A 463 -0.41 -15.82 6.83
C ALA A 463 0.77 -15.81 7.82
N ILE A 464 0.74 -16.70 8.80
CA ILE A 464 1.76 -16.83 9.84
C ILE A 464 2.16 -18.30 9.97
N GLY A 465 3.43 -18.62 9.80
CA GLY A 465 3.96 -19.98 9.83
C GLY A 465 4.49 -20.41 11.19
N ALA A 466 4.38 -21.71 11.47
CA ALA A 466 5.08 -22.43 12.52
C ALA A 466 5.78 -23.65 11.89
N PRO A 467 6.92 -23.44 11.20
CA PRO A 467 7.59 -24.51 10.44
C PRO A 467 8.10 -25.65 11.32
N ASN A 468 8.23 -25.46 12.64
CA ASN A 468 8.68 -26.51 13.55
C ASN A 468 7.53 -27.32 14.18
N GLU A 469 6.27 -27.05 13.81
CA GLU A 469 5.11 -27.80 14.31
C GLU A 469 5.26 -29.31 14.02
N ASN A 470 4.83 -30.14 14.97
CA ASN A 470 4.71 -31.58 14.76
C ASN A 470 3.35 -31.91 14.14
N ILE A 471 3.35 -32.57 12.98
CA ILE A 471 2.11 -32.98 12.29
C ILE A 471 2.08 -34.51 12.24
N GLY A 472 0.99 -35.13 12.70
CA GLY A 472 0.85 -36.60 12.64
C GLY A 472 1.86 -37.42 13.47
N GLY A 473 2.77 -36.77 14.22
CA GLY A 473 3.91 -37.39 14.90
C GLY A 473 5.26 -37.16 14.21
N ASP A 474 5.27 -36.48 13.07
CA ASP A 474 6.45 -36.07 12.32
C ASP A 474 6.91 -34.69 12.80
N ASN A 475 8.10 -34.67 13.41
CA ASN A 475 8.65 -33.46 14.01
C ASN A 475 9.08 -32.46 12.94
N SER A 476 8.80 -31.17 13.14
CA SER A 476 9.16 -30.10 12.19
C SER A 476 8.62 -30.37 10.77
N ALA A 477 7.45 -31.00 10.68
CA ALA A 477 6.72 -31.09 9.42
C ALA A 477 6.18 -29.71 9.01
N GLY A 478 5.73 -28.92 10.01
CA GLY A 478 5.39 -27.52 9.86
C GLY A 478 3.93 -27.24 9.48
N ASN A 479 3.45 -26.06 9.87
CA ASN A 479 2.12 -25.57 9.51
C ASN A 479 2.10 -24.03 9.30
N LEU A 480 0.92 -23.51 8.97
CA LEU A 480 0.60 -22.10 9.07
C LEU A 480 -0.88 -21.84 9.37
N ALA A 481 -1.18 -20.64 9.87
CA ALA A 481 -2.53 -20.11 10.01
C ALA A 481 -2.77 -18.90 9.10
N VAL A 482 -3.96 -18.81 8.50
CA VAL A 482 -4.39 -17.71 7.63
C VAL A 482 -5.52 -16.91 8.29
N PHE A 483 -5.43 -15.59 8.21
CA PHE A 483 -6.34 -14.63 8.83
C PHE A 483 -6.84 -13.62 7.79
N SER A 484 -7.95 -12.96 8.11
CA SER A 484 -8.34 -11.71 7.46
C SER A 484 -8.06 -10.52 8.37
N HIS A 485 -7.94 -9.33 7.79
CA HIS A 485 -7.82 -8.10 8.56
C HIS A 485 -9.09 -7.72 9.34
N ALA A 486 -10.25 -8.35 9.11
CA ALA A 486 -11.40 -8.15 9.99
C ALA A 486 -11.05 -8.61 11.40
N LEU A 487 -11.54 -7.93 12.44
CA LEU A 487 -11.25 -8.35 13.81
C LEU A 487 -12.22 -9.44 14.27
N HIS A 488 -11.67 -10.44 14.94
CA HIS A 488 -12.40 -11.38 15.78
C HIS A 488 -13.10 -10.62 16.93
N ALA A 489 -14.10 -11.25 17.58
CA ALA A 489 -14.82 -10.65 18.70
C ALA A 489 -13.90 -10.29 19.88
N GLU A 490 -12.76 -10.95 19.99
CA GLU A 490 -11.72 -10.70 21.00
C GLU A 490 -10.64 -9.69 20.55
N GLY A 491 -10.77 -9.07 19.37
CA GLY A 491 -9.95 -7.92 18.97
C GLY A 491 -8.64 -8.21 18.21
N TYR A 492 -8.34 -9.47 17.89
CA TYR A 492 -7.23 -9.85 16.99
C TYR A 492 -7.72 -10.12 15.55
N PRO A 493 -6.85 -10.20 14.53
CA PRO A 493 -7.25 -10.60 13.18
C PRO A 493 -8.07 -11.87 13.16
N LYS A 494 -9.14 -11.90 12.37
CA LYS A 494 -10.09 -13.01 12.34
C LYS A 494 -9.42 -14.23 11.68
N PRO A 495 -9.27 -15.36 12.40
CA PRO A 495 -8.77 -16.59 11.81
C PRO A 495 -9.71 -17.10 10.71
N LEU A 496 -9.15 -17.70 9.67
CA LEU A 496 -9.89 -18.28 8.56
C LEU A 496 -9.74 -19.80 8.51
N PHE A 497 -8.50 -20.29 8.39
CA PHE A 497 -8.16 -21.71 8.32
C PHE A 497 -6.67 -21.91 8.58
N GLY A 498 -6.28 -23.16 8.86
CA GLY A 498 -4.89 -23.60 8.97
C GLY A 498 -4.52 -24.46 7.77
N LEU A 499 -3.22 -24.54 7.47
CA LEU A 499 -2.67 -25.40 6.43
C LEU A 499 -1.46 -26.18 6.97
N ASP A 500 -1.44 -27.46 6.65
CA ASP A 500 -0.34 -28.40 6.82
C ASP A 500 -0.43 -29.43 5.69
N GLN A 501 0.59 -30.28 5.57
CA GLN A 501 0.65 -31.28 4.50
C GLN A 501 -0.23 -32.52 4.76
N ASP A 502 -0.86 -32.67 5.94
CA ASP A 502 -1.79 -33.77 6.25
C ASP A 502 -3.22 -33.47 5.77
N LEU A 503 -3.49 -32.23 5.35
CA LEU A 503 -4.77 -31.86 4.77
C LEU A 503 -4.90 -32.37 3.33
N ALA A 504 -5.99 -33.07 3.04
CA ALA A 504 -6.32 -33.53 1.68
C ALA A 504 -6.46 -32.39 0.62
N SER A 505 -6.51 -31.13 1.06
CA SER A 505 -6.54 -29.93 0.20
C SER A 505 -5.16 -29.31 -0.06
N VAL A 506 -4.10 -29.94 0.45
CA VAL A 506 -2.70 -29.59 0.25
C VAL A 506 -2.00 -30.82 -0.33
N SER A 507 -1.24 -30.65 -1.40
CA SER A 507 -0.47 -31.73 -2.02
C SER A 507 0.71 -32.14 -1.14
N GLY A 508 1.09 -33.42 -1.21
CA GLY A 508 2.18 -33.99 -0.42
C GLY A 508 1.67 -34.73 0.82
N ASP A 509 2.59 -35.33 1.55
CA ASP A 509 2.36 -35.96 2.86
C ASP A 509 3.34 -35.33 3.85
N ALA A 510 2.94 -35.14 5.11
CA ALA A 510 3.85 -34.62 6.12
C ALA A 510 5.00 -35.60 6.40
N GLU A 511 6.23 -35.09 6.37
CA GLU A 511 7.44 -35.81 6.76
C GLU A 511 8.24 -34.98 7.78
N ALA A 512 9.04 -35.67 8.59
CA ALA A 512 9.85 -34.99 9.60
C ALA A 512 10.90 -34.07 8.94
N ASN A 513 10.96 -32.82 9.37
CA ASN A 513 11.80 -31.73 8.87
C ASN A 513 11.43 -31.22 7.47
N ASP A 514 10.17 -31.32 7.03
CA ASP A 514 9.74 -30.66 5.78
C ASP A 514 9.79 -29.14 5.85
N ASP A 515 9.73 -28.58 7.07
CA ASP A 515 9.68 -27.16 7.36
C ASP A 515 8.54 -26.44 6.59
N PHE A 516 7.36 -27.06 6.46
CA PHE A 516 6.23 -26.45 5.74
C PHE A 516 5.81 -25.13 6.39
N GLY A 517 5.76 -24.05 5.61
CA GLY A 517 5.52 -22.71 6.13
C GLY A 517 6.80 -21.97 6.54
N TRP A 518 7.98 -22.49 6.24
CA TRP A 518 9.27 -21.83 6.49
C TRP A 518 9.36 -20.43 5.88
N SER A 519 8.90 -20.29 4.64
CA SER A 519 8.80 -19.01 3.97
C SER A 519 7.40 -18.84 3.38
N LEU A 520 6.90 -17.62 3.42
CA LEU A 520 5.56 -17.27 2.95
C LEU A 520 5.64 -16.05 2.04
N SER A 521 4.82 -16.02 1.01
CA SER A 521 4.60 -14.80 0.23
C SER A 521 3.15 -14.69 -0.21
N LEU A 522 2.57 -13.51 -0.01
CA LEU A 522 1.16 -13.24 -0.24
C LEU A 522 1.02 -12.03 -1.16
N THR A 523 0.12 -12.08 -2.13
CA THR A 523 -0.07 -10.99 -3.08
C THR A 523 -1.51 -10.88 -3.55
N GLU A 524 -2.00 -9.65 -3.62
CA GLU A 524 -3.37 -9.34 -4.05
C GLU A 524 -3.63 -9.83 -5.47
N TYR A 525 -4.77 -10.50 -5.63
CA TYR A 525 -5.22 -11.07 -6.89
C TYR A 525 -6.64 -10.59 -7.21
N ARG A 526 -6.79 -10.07 -8.44
CA ARG A 526 -8.10 -9.77 -9.03
C ARG A 526 -8.47 -10.86 -10.03
N PRO A 527 -9.40 -11.76 -9.69
CA PRO A 527 -9.89 -12.76 -10.62
C PRO A 527 -10.56 -12.13 -11.85
N SER A 528 -10.60 -12.87 -12.96
CA SER A 528 -11.36 -12.46 -14.14
C SER A 528 -12.84 -12.22 -13.78
N GLY A 529 -13.40 -11.10 -14.23
CA GLY A 529 -14.79 -10.69 -13.95
C GLY A 529 -15.02 -10.06 -12.57
N ALA A 530 -14.06 -10.09 -11.65
CA ALA A 530 -14.16 -9.38 -10.38
C ALA A 530 -13.98 -7.87 -10.57
N ALA A 531 -14.61 -7.06 -9.72
CA ALA A 531 -14.48 -5.60 -9.76
C ALA A 531 -13.16 -5.10 -9.15
N ALA A 532 -12.63 -5.77 -8.12
CA ALA A 532 -11.44 -5.39 -7.37
C ALA A 532 -10.61 -6.63 -6.97
N ALA A 533 -9.38 -6.42 -6.51
CA ALA A 533 -8.46 -7.45 -6.03
C ALA A 533 -8.78 -7.85 -4.59
N THR A 534 -9.86 -8.61 -4.41
CA THR A 534 -10.33 -9.04 -3.07
C THR A 534 -9.79 -10.40 -2.64
N ASP A 535 -9.05 -11.06 -3.52
CA ASP A 535 -8.46 -12.36 -3.30
C ASP A 535 -6.94 -12.21 -3.15
N SER A 536 -6.28 -13.27 -2.70
CA SER A 536 -4.83 -13.33 -2.58
C SER A 536 -4.32 -14.63 -3.20
N ILE A 537 -3.11 -14.61 -3.76
CA ILE A 537 -2.34 -15.83 -4.00
C ILE A 537 -1.29 -15.95 -2.91
N LEU A 538 -1.23 -17.11 -2.27
CA LEU A 538 -0.28 -17.48 -1.24
C LEU A 538 0.68 -18.53 -1.81
N ALA A 539 1.98 -18.29 -1.66
CA ALA A 539 3.05 -19.26 -1.90
C ALA A 539 3.67 -19.67 -0.55
N ILE A 540 3.90 -20.96 -0.37
CA ILE A 540 4.34 -21.58 0.88
C ILE A 540 5.57 -22.43 0.57
N GLY A 541 6.70 -22.10 1.19
CA GLY A 541 7.93 -22.86 1.07
C GLY A 541 7.99 -24.02 2.05
N SER A 542 8.54 -25.14 1.60
CA SER A 542 8.87 -26.33 2.41
C SER A 542 10.29 -26.78 2.02
N PRO A 543 11.34 -26.05 2.44
CA PRO A 543 12.69 -26.28 1.95
C PRO A 543 13.34 -27.58 2.42
N GLY A 544 12.81 -28.21 3.48
CA GLY A 544 13.30 -29.50 3.97
C GLY A 544 12.68 -30.71 3.28
N GLU A 545 11.69 -30.49 2.42
CA GLU A 545 11.01 -31.54 1.66
C GLU A 545 11.97 -32.49 0.93
N THR A 546 11.71 -33.79 1.05
CA THR A 546 12.36 -34.80 0.22
C THR A 546 11.67 -34.95 -1.13
N VAL A 547 12.33 -34.56 -2.21
CA VAL A 547 11.81 -34.74 -3.58
C VAL A 547 12.23 -36.10 -4.15
N VAL A 548 11.27 -36.84 -4.71
CA VAL A 548 11.53 -38.12 -5.39
C VAL A 548 11.66 -37.90 -6.90
N VAL A 549 12.85 -38.14 -7.45
CA VAL A 549 13.13 -38.09 -8.89
C VAL A 549 13.37 -39.50 -9.42
N GLY A 550 12.37 -40.05 -10.12
CA GLY A 550 12.39 -41.46 -10.53
C GLY A 550 12.35 -42.39 -9.32
N THR A 551 13.48 -43.02 -8.99
CA THR A 551 13.63 -43.85 -7.77
C THR A 551 14.50 -43.21 -6.70
N ASP A 552 15.12 -42.07 -7.00
CA ASP A 552 16.08 -41.43 -6.11
C ASP A 552 15.37 -40.44 -5.19
N LYS A 553 15.62 -40.55 -3.89
CA LYS A 553 15.21 -39.56 -2.90
C LYS A 553 16.27 -38.47 -2.80
N LYS A 554 15.87 -37.22 -2.97
CA LYS A 554 16.70 -36.03 -2.80
C LYS A 554 16.24 -35.34 -1.52
N ALA A 555 16.89 -35.69 -0.40
CA ALA A 555 16.56 -35.11 0.91
C ALA A 555 16.84 -33.60 0.89
N ASP A 556 15.98 -32.81 1.53
CA ASP A 556 16.10 -31.35 1.64
C ASP A 556 16.22 -30.66 0.26
N ALA A 557 15.63 -31.26 -0.79
CA ALA A 557 15.59 -30.65 -2.12
C ALA A 557 14.61 -29.46 -2.13
N GLY A 558 13.55 -29.55 -1.34
CA GLY A 558 12.58 -28.49 -1.13
C GLY A 558 11.48 -28.44 -2.18
N ARG A 559 10.35 -27.81 -1.80
CA ARG A 559 9.23 -27.53 -2.70
C ARG A 559 8.51 -26.24 -2.34
N VAL A 560 7.61 -25.80 -3.21
CA VAL A 560 6.69 -24.67 -2.96
C VAL A 560 5.26 -25.06 -3.32
N VAL A 561 4.31 -24.83 -2.41
CA VAL A 561 2.86 -24.95 -2.67
C VAL A 561 2.28 -23.57 -2.94
N VAL A 562 1.51 -23.43 -4.01
CA VAL A 562 0.86 -22.17 -4.40
C VAL A 562 -0.65 -22.36 -4.43
N GLY A 563 -1.39 -21.49 -3.75
CA GLY A 563 -2.85 -21.53 -3.74
C GLY A 563 -3.51 -20.17 -3.63
N ARG A 564 -4.82 -20.15 -3.85
CA ARG A 564 -5.65 -18.95 -3.80
C ARG A 564 -6.43 -18.90 -2.49
N VAL A 565 -6.38 -17.74 -1.85
CA VAL A 565 -7.28 -17.37 -0.75
C VAL A 565 -8.35 -16.44 -1.30
N THR A 566 -9.59 -16.90 -1.35
CA THR A 566 -10.70 -16.09 -1.89
C THR A 566 -11.13 -15.00 -0.92
N ALA A 567 -11.82 -13.96 -1.38
CA ALA A 567 -12.47 -12.97 -0.53
C ALA A 567 -13.39 -13.54 0.58
N ALA A 568 -13.95 -14.74 0.36
CA ALA A 568 -14.78 -15.45 1.35
C ALA A 568 -13.95 -16.16 2.45
N GLY A 569 -12.63 -16.10 2.39
CA GLY A 569 -11.72 -16.79 3.29
C GLY A 569 -11.63 -18.30 3.06
N THR A 570 -11.60 -18.74 1.80
CA THR A 570 -11.47 -20.16 1.43
C THR A 570 -10.18 -20.41 0.67
N TRP A 571 -9.57 -21.57 0.92
CA TRP A 571 -8.35 -22.05 0.27
C TRP A 571 -8.68 -22.92 -0.95
N ALA A 572 -7.90 -22.74 -2.02
CA ALA A 572 -7.81 -23.69 -3.10
C ALA A 572 -6.36 -23.74 -3.61
N GLU A 573 -5.71 -24.89 -3.47
CA GLU A 573 -4.41 -25.10 -4.09
C GLU A 573 -4.50 -24.94 -5.61
N LEU A 574 -3.49 -24.28 -6.19
CA LEU A 574 -3.35 -24.11 -7.62
C LEU A 574 -2.30 -25.04 -8.21
N ARG A 575 -1.19 -25.28 -7.49
CA ARG A 575 -0.11 -26.21 -7.88
C ARG A 575 0.96 -26.35 -6.81
N GLU A 576 1.76 -27.38 -6.99
CA GLU A 576 3.09 -27.57 -6.41
C GLU A 576 4.19 -27.16 -7.42
N LEU A 577 5.35 -26.72 -6.92
CA LEU A 577 6.56 -26.42 -7.68
C LEU A 577 7.74 -27.19 -7.07
N LYS A 578 8.45 -27.97 -7.90
CA LYS A 578 9.65 -28.74 -7.53
C LYS A 578 10.57 -28.93 -8.73
N GLN A 579 11.89 -28.93 -8.53
CA GLN A 579 12.86 -29.14 -9.61
C GLN A 579 12.79 -30.56 -10.20
N GLY A 580 13.08 -30.71 -11.50
CA GLY A 580 13.61 -31.94 -12.09
C GLY A 580 12.80 -33.25 -11.96
N THR A 581 11.48 -33.22 -11.72
CA THR A 581 10.67 -34.44 -11.69
C THR A 581 10.22 -34.88 -13.09
N ALA A 582 10.00 -36.17 -13.30
CA ALA A 582 9.55 -36.70 -14.60
C ALA A 582 8.13 -36.21 -15.01
N ASP A 583 7.40 -35.65 -14.04
CA ASP A 583 6.02 -35.18 -14.18
C ASP A 583 5.93 -33.64 -14.20
N ASP A 584 7.04 -32.90 -14.09
CA ASP A 584 7.07 -31.43 -14.07
C ASP A 584 8.13 -30.86 -15.04
N ASP A 585 7.76 -29.83 -15.81
CA ASP A 585 8.61 -29.14 -16.79
C ASP A 585 9.45 -28.01 -16.14
N VAL A 586 9.51 -27.93 -14.81
CA VAL A 586 10.30 -26.93 -14.07
C VAL A 586 11.79 -27.13 -14.31
N SER A 587 12.47 -26.03 -14.61
CA SER A 587 13.90 -26.00 -14.94
C SER A 587 14.79 -26.46 -13.77
N GLY A 588 16.03 -26.87 -14.05
CA GLY A 588 16.98 -27.31 -13.02
C GLY A 588 16.85 -28.79 -12.65
N THR A 589 17.83 -29.29 -11.90
CA THR A 589 17.86 -30.67 -11.39
C THR A 589 17.69 -30.66 -9.87
N SER A 590 17.04 -31.68 -9.31
CA SER A 590 16.99 -31.82 -7.85
C SER A 590 18.21 -32.58 -7.35
N GLU A 591 18.94 -31.94 -6.46
CA GLU A 591 19.97 -32.51 -5.61
C GLU A 591 19.56 -32.47 -4.13
N ALA A 592 20.29 -33.25 -3.33
CA ALA A 592 20.08 -33.24 -1.90
C ALA A 592 20.64 -31.93 -1.32
N GLY A 593 19.81 -31.22 -0.56
CA GLY A 593 20.19 -29.95 0.08
C GLY A 593 19.98 -28.70 -0.76
N ASP A 594 19.26 -28.75 -1.88
CA ASP A 594 18.96 -27.57 -2.72
C ASP A 594 18.11 -26.52 -2.00
N ARG A 595 17.23 -26.98 -1.11
CA ARG A 595 16.33 -26.16 -0.28
C ARG A 595 15.49 -25.18 -1.09
N MET A 596 14.92 -25.63 -2.21
CA MET A 596 13.97 -24.86 -3.00
C MET A 596 12.83 -24.35 -2.11
N GLY A 597 12.56 -23.05 -2.14
CA GLY A 597 11.55 -22.42 -1.29
C GLY A 597 12.08 -21.95 0.07
N GLU A 598 13.39 -21.95 0.31
CA GLU A 598 13.95 -21.34 1.54
C GLU A 598 13.65 -19.83 1.62
N ALA A 599 13.51 -19.16 0.46
CA ALA A 599 13.04 -17.79 0.37
C ALA A 599 12.03 -17.62 -0.77
N LEU A 600 11.00 -16.80 -0.53
CA LEU A 600 9.93 -16.51 -1.48
C LEU A 600 9.66 -15.01 -1.55
N THR A 601 9.37 -14.51 -2.75
CA THR A 601 8.82 -13.17 -2.94
C THR A 601 7.89 -13.15 -4.14
N ALA A 602 6.71 -12.55 -3.96
CA ALA A 602 5.66 -12.46 -4.95
C ALA A 602 5.31 -11.00 -5.24
N VAL A 603 4.87 -10.72 -6.45
CA VAL A 603 4.41 -9.38 -6.83
C VAL A 603 3.29 -9.42 -7.87
N ASN A 604 2.38 -8.47 -7.75
CA ASN A 604 1.45 -8.08 -8.80
C ASN A 604 1.92 -6.76 -9.41
N THR A 605 2.45 -6.80 -10.63
CA THR A 605 2.97 -5.59 -11.31
C THR A 605 1.85 -4.69 -11.86
N ALA A 606 0.59 -5.11 -11.74
CA ALA A 606 -0.58 -4.34 -12.13
C ALA A 606 -1.72 -4.56 -11.11
N PRO A 607 -1.58 -4.08 -9.86
CA PRO A 607 -2.49 -4.41 -8.74
C PRO A 607 -3.96 -4.02 -9.00
N ARG A 608 -4.21 -3.05 -9.88
CA ARG A 608 -5.57 -2.59 -10.26
C ARG A 608 -6.14 -3.28 -11.50
N ALA A 609 -5.39 -4.17 -12.14
CA ALA A 609 -5.82 -4.94 -13.30
C ALA A 609 -6.27 -6.35 -12.90
N VAL A 610 -6.94 -7.06 -13.81
CA VAL A 610 -7.12 -8.52 -13.65
C VAL A 610 -5.73 -9.16 -13.56
N GLY A 611 -5.52 -10.04 -12.57
CA GLY A 611 -4.26 -10.77 -12.45
C GLY A 611 -4.07 -11.72 -13.63
N THR A 612 -2.91 -11.65 -14.27
CA THR A 612 -2.58 -12.45 -15.46
C THR A 612 -1.25 -13.18 -15.27
N THR A 613 -0.93 -14.08 -16.21
CA THR A 613 0.35 -14.79 -16.21
C THR A 613 1.56 -13.86 -16.27
N ALA A 614 1.40 -12.69 -16.90
CA ALA A 614 2.44 -11.68 -17.02
C ALA A 614 2.57 -10.79 -15.78
N THR A 615 1.47 -10.52 -15.08
CA THR A 615 1.46 -9.54 -13.98
C THR A 615 1.66 -10.16 -12.61
N MET A 616 1.29 -11.42 -12.43
CA MET A 616 1.44 -12.14 -11.17
C MET A 616 2.72 -12.98 -11.20
N ARG A 617 3.77 -12.54 -10.50
CA ARG A 617 5.11 -13.16 -10.53
C ARG A 617 5.50 -13.67 -9.15
N LEU A 618 6.28 -14.76 -9.12
CA LEU A 618 6.88 -15.37 -7.93
C LEU A 618 8.35 -15.62 -8.20
N ALA A 619 9.23 -15.30 -7.25
CA ALA A 619 10.61 -15.73 -7.26
C ALA A 619 10.82 -16.70 -6.09
N VAL A 620 11.51 -17.79 -6.38
CA VAL A 620 11.78 -18.90 -5.46
C VAL A 620 13.29 -19.07 -5.37
N GLY A 621 13.83 -18.93 -4.17
CA GLY A 621 15.23 -19.20 -3.89
C GLY A 621 15.52 -20.69 -3.79
N THR A 622 16.65 -21.11 -4.35
CA THR A 622 17.21 -22.47 -4.23
C THR A 622 18.67 -22.34 -3.80
N PRO A 623 18.94 -21.89 -2.56
CA PRO A 623 20.27 -21.45 -2.15
C PRO A 623 21.29 -22.58 -2.04
N GLY A 624 20.84 -23.83 -1.89
CA GLY A 624 21.71 -24.99 -1.81
C GLY A 624 22.22 -25.51 -3.16
N GLU A 625 21.63 -25.05 -4.26
CA GLU A 625 21.93 -25.52 -5.61
C GLU A 625 23.44 -25.52 -5.92
N ALA A 626 23.91 -26.63 -6.49
CA ALA A 626 25.28 -26.77 -6.96
C ALA A 626 25.39 -26.49 -8.47
N LEU A 627 26.14 -25.44 -8.82
CA LEU A 627 26.35 -25.08 -10.23
C LEU A 627 27.60 -25.77 -10.77
N GLY A 628 27.39 -26.88 -11.48
CA GLY A 628 28.46 -27.76 -11.94
C GLY A 628 29.14 -28.45 -10.75
N THR A 629 30.37 -28.05 -10.42
CA THR A 629 31.09 -28.55 -9.23
C THR A 629 31.16 -27.54 -8.09
N THR A 630 30.52 -26.39 -8.25
CA THR A 630 30.55 -25.29 -7.28
C THR A 630 29.40 -25.47 -6.29
N ALA A 631 29.71 -26.05 -5.13
CA ALA A 631 28.72 -26.33 -4.09
C ALA A 631 28.08 -25.06 -3.55
N ASN A 632 26.76 -25.09 -3.30
CA ASN A 632 26.00 -24.02 -2.66
C ASN A 632 26.20 -22.66 -3.35
N ALA A 633 26.30 -22.67 -4.68
CA ALA A 633 26.35 -21.43 -5.44
C ALA A 633 24.99 -20.74 -5.38
N GLY A 634 23.92 -21.55 -5.41
CA GLY A 634 22.54 -21.12 -5.32
C GLY A 634 21.98 -20.61 -6.65
N ALA A 635 20.66 -20.65 -6.76
CA ALA A 635 19.91 -20.20 -7.92
C ALA A 635 18.56 -19.59 -7.54
N ILE A 636 17.91 -18.95 -8.50
CA ILE A 636 16.56 -18.42 -8.37
C ILE A 636 15.71 -18.89 -9.54
N HIS A 637 14.49 -19.33 -9.25
CA HIS A 637 13.47 -19.53 -10.26
C HIS A 637 12.45 -18.43 -10.22
N THR A 638 11.99 -17.98 -11.38
CA THR A 638 10.92 -16.99 -11.48
C THR A 638 9.72 -17.57 -12.22
N PHE A 639 8.58 -17.66 -11.54
CA PHE A 639 7.35 -18.26 -12.06
C PHE A 639 6.26 -17.21 -12.28
N SER A 640 5.21 -17.63 -12.97
CA SER A 640 3.91 -16.98 -12.82
C SER A 640 3.11 -17.62 -11.67
N LEU A 641 2.46 -16.78 -10.87
CA LEU A 641 1.55 -17.21 -9.80
C LEU A 641 0.19 -17.70 -10.29
N VAL A 642 -0.13 -17.58 -11.58
CA VAL A 642 -1.43 -18.03 -12.12
C VAL A 642 -1.34 -18.88 -13.40
N ALA A 643 -0.14 -19.32 -13.80
CA ALA A 643 0.08 -20.20 -14.95
C ALA A 643 0.56 -21.61 -14.51
N ALA A 644 0.50 -22.60 -15.40
CA ALA A 644 1.15 -23.88 -15.14
C ALA A 644 2.67 -23.72 -14.90
N ALA A 645 3.24 -24.62 -14.10
CA ALA A 645 4.69 -24.73 -13.88
C ALA A 645 5.43 -25.07 -15.21
N GLY A 646 6.71 -24.72 -15.33
CA GLY A 646 7.58 -25.01 -16.49
C GLY A 646 7.31 -24.25 -17.80
N ALA A 647 6.07 -23.85 -18.08
CA ALA A 647 5.75 -23.14 -19.33
C ALA A 647 6.18 -21.65 -19.32
N ASN A 648 6.36 -21.08 -18.13
CA ASN A 648 6.59 -19.64 -17.91
C ASN A 648 7.65 -19.36 -16.84
N ASP A 649 8.37 -20.40 -16.41
CA ASP A 649 9.45 -20.25 -15.45
C ASP A 649 10.72 -19.74 -16.15
N ARG A 650 11.62 -19.18 -15.35
CA ARG A 650 12.95 -18.78 -15.81
C ARG A 650 13.93 -18.98 -14.67
N TRP A 651 14.95 -19.77 -14.97
CA TRP A 651 16.11 -20.02 -14.13
C TRP A 651 17.07 -18.82 -14.18
N LEU A 652 17.63 -18.44 -13.03
CA LEU A 652 18.60 -17.36 -12.89
C LEU A 652 19.75 -17.85 -12.01
N GLU A 653 20.95 -17.86 -12.57
CA GLU A 653 22.18 -18.22 -11.86
C GLU A 653 23.37 -17.31 -12.23
N ALA A 654 24.42 -17.34 -11.42
CA ALA A 654 25.61 -16.55 -11.71
C ALA A 654 26.33 -17.06 -12.98
N GLY A 655 26.36 -16.22 -14.01
CA GLY A 655 27.18 -16.43 -15.21
C GLY A 655 26.48 -17.15 -16.37
N ASP A 656 25.19 -17.45 -16.25
CA ASP A 656 24.35 -18.00 -17.34
C ASP A 656 24.04 -16.98 -18.45
N GLY A 657 24.23 -15.69 -18.16
CA GLY A 657 23.93 -14.59 -19.06
C GLY A 657 22.53 -13.99 -18.90
N ASP A 658 21.76 -14.41 -17.89
CA ASP A 658 20.36 -14.02 -17.67
C ASP A 658 20.16 -12.88 -16.65
N GLY A 659 21.25 -12.44 -16.01
CA GLY A 659 21.28 -11.18 -15.27
C GLY A 659 22.25 -11.17 -14.09
N ILE A 660 22.58 -12.34 -13.53
CA ILE A 660 23.51 -12.42 -12.40
C ILE A 660 24.94 -12.50 -12.96
N PRO A 661 25.78 -11.46 -12.77
CA PRO A 661 27.06 -11.37 -13.43
C PRO A 661 28.15 -12.18 -12.72
N GLY A 662 29.17 -12.59 -13.49
CA GLY A 662 30.35 -13.28 -12.96
C GLY A 662 30.17 -14.80 -12.85
N PRO A 663 31.24 -15.55 -12.58
CA PRO A 663 31.16 -17.00 -12.40
C PRO A 663 30.48 -17.36 -11.07
N PRO A 664 29.89 -18.56 -10.95
CA PRO A 664 29.36 -19.04 -9.68
C PRO A 664 30.47 -19.22 -8.66
N GLY A 665 30.22 -18.81 -7.41
CA GLY A 665 31.14 -19.00 -6.29
C GLY A 665 30.58 -19.97 -5.25
N ALA A 666 31.47 -20.76 -4.64
CA ALA A 666 31.05 -21.75 -3.63
C ALA A 666 30.54 -21.05 -2.36
N ASN A 667 29.46 -21.58 -1.77
CA ASN A 667 28.82 -21.04 -0.56
C ASN A 667 28.37 -19.58 -0.70
N GLN A 668 27.94 -19.17 -1.88
CA GLN A 668 27.34 -17.84 -2.10
C GLN A 668 25.84 -17.83 -1.80
N TYR A 669 25.17 -18.99 -1.87
CA TYR A 669 23.76 -19.15 -1.52
C TYR A 669 22.84 -18.14 -2.22
N VAL A 670 23.06 -17.90 -3.53
CA VAL A 670 22.19 -17.04 -4.32
C VAL A 670 20.74 -17.54 -4.21
N GLY A 671 19.80 -16.62 -4.04
CA GLY A 671 18.39 -16.94 -3.81
C GLY A 671 17.96 -16.92 -2.36
N ARG A 672 18.89 -16.81 -1.39
CA ARG A 672 18.54 -16.67 0.04
C ARG A 672 17.99 -15.29 0.43
N ALA A 673 18.32 -14.27 -0.35
CA ALA A 673 17.87 -12.89 -0.14
C ALA A 673 17.28 -12.37 -1.47
N ILE A 674 15.96 -12.36 -1.58
CA ILE A 674 15.25 -11.93 -2.78
C ILE A 674 14.06 -11.03 -2.41
N HIS A 675 13.82 -10.00 -3.23
CA HIS A 675 12.68 -9.11 -3.04
C HIS A 675 12.18 -8.58 -4.38
N TYR A 676 10.93 -8.89 -4.73
CA TYR A 676 10.27 -8.26 -5.86
C TYR A 676 9.70 -6.90 -5.48
N THR A 677 9.87 -5.93 -6.37
CA THR A 677 9.05 -4.72 -6.43
C THR A 677 8.21 -4.73 -7.71
N GLY A 678 7.35 -3.72 -7.89
CA GLY A 678 6.59 -3.55 -9.12
C GLY A 678 7.45 -3.35 -10.38
N THR A 679 8.75 -3.10 -10.22
CA THR A 679 9.66 -2.65 -11.29
C THR A 679 10.88 -3.54 -11.45
N LYS A 680 11.30 -4.30 -10.43
CA LYS A 680 12.54 -5.09 -10.43
C LYS A 680 12.43 -6.32 -9.51
N LEU A 681 13.33 -7.29 -9.73
CA LEU A 681 13.72 -8.28 -8.73
C LEU A 681 15.06 -7.87 -8.14
N TYR A 682 15.10 -7.67 -6.83
CA TYR A 682 16.35 -7.49 -6.09
C TYR A 682 16.89 -8.86 -5.64
N VAL A 683 18.16 -9.12 -5.92
CA VAL A 683 18.86 -10.36 -5.59
C VAL A 683 20.08 -10.02 -4.73
N GLY A 684 20.00 -10.37 -3.46
CA GLY A 684 21.08 -10.25 -2.49
C GLY A 684 22.08 -11.38 -2.62
N MET A 685 23.36 -11.04 -2.48
CA MET A 685 24.46 -11.99 -2.44
C MET A 685 25.33 -11.74 -1.20
N PRO A 686 24.78 -11.90 0.03
CA PRO A 686 25.47 -11.51 1.27
C PRO A 686 26.72 -12.34 1.57
N TYR A 687 26.83 -13.56 1.00
CA TYR A 687 27.98 -14.45 1.21
C TYR A 687 29.05 -14.33 0.12
N GLY A 688 28.95 -13.29 -0.72
CA GLY A 688 29.95 -12.94 -1.71
C GLY A 688 29.35 -12.78 -3.11
N PRO A 689 30.09 -12.13 -4.03
CA PRO A 689 31.53 -11.89 -3.97
C PRO A 689 31.94 -10.78 -2.99
N GLY A 690 33.12 -10.92 -2.38
CA GLY A 690 33.68 -9.91 -1.48
C GLY A 690 32.88 -9.74 -0.18
N LEU A 691 32.46 -8.50 0.11
CA LEU A 691 31.69 -8.15 1.31
C LEU A 691 30.17 -8.28 1.11
N GLY A 692 29.76 -8.86 -0.02
CA GLY A 692 28.38 -8.97 -0.46
C GLY A 692 27.99 -7.94 -1.54
N ALA A 693 26.83 -8.15 -2.14
CA ALA A 693 26.26 -7.30 -3.18
C ALA A 693 24.72 -7.37 -3.18
N LEU A 694 24.08 -6.36 -3.77
CA LEU A 694 22.68 -6.40 -4.15
C LEU A 694 22.58 -6.12 -5.66
N LEU A 695 21.87 -6.98 -6.37
CA LEU A 695 21.62 -6.85 -7.80
C LEU A 695 20.17 -6.43 -8.02
N ALA A 696 19.91 -5.43 -8.85
CA ALA A 696 18.57 -5.02 -9.24
C ALA A 696 18.32 -5.43 -10.70
N LEU A 697 17.63 -6.56 -10.85
CA LEU A 697 17.30 -7.15 -12.14
C LEU A 697 16.03 -6.50 -12.69
N PRO A 698 16.05 -5.92 -13.90
CA PRO A 698 14.84 -5.44 -14.56
C PRO A 698 13.83 -6.57 -14.75
N MET A 699 12.53 -6.27 -14.71
CA MET A 699 11.49 -7.30 -14.88
C MET A 699 11.69 -8.17 -16.13
N SER A 700 12.21 -7.61 -17.23
CA SER A 700 12.49 -8.36 -18.47
C SER A 700 13.48 -9.51 -18.29
N ASN A 701 14.39 -9.41 -17.32
CA ASN A 701 15.33 -10.48 -17.00
C ASN A 701 14.67 -11.59 -16.17
N THR A 702 13.47 -11.38 -15.65
CA THR A 702 12.79 -12.29 -14.71
C THR A 702 11.57 -12.95 -15.34
N VAL A 703 11.39 -12.82 -16.65
CA VAL A 703 10.26 -13.35 -17.40
C VAL A 703 10.78 -14.24 -18.51
N ASN A 704 10.19 -15.42 -18.68
CA ASN A 704 10.56 -16.33 -19.74
C ASN A 704 10.45 -15.65 -21.13
N GLY A 705 11.47 -15.80 -21.96
CA GLY A 705 11.58 -15.14 -23.27
C GLY A 705 11.79 -13.61 -23.22
N GLY A 706 11.95 -13.03 -22.03
CA GLY A 706 12.25 -11.62 -21.87
C GLY A 706 13.69 -11.27 -22.30
N THR A 707 13.89 -10.03 -22.74
CA THR A 707 15.23 -9.56 -23.13
C THR A 707 16.10 -9.34 -21.90
N VAL A 708 17.29 -9.92 -21.88
CA VAL A 708 18.31 -9.63 -20.87
C VAL A 708 18.76 -8.18 -21.01
N ALA A 709 18.44 -7.36 -20.02
CA ALA A 709 18.85 -5.99 -19.88
C ALA A 709 19.97 -5.85 -18.84
N ALA A 710 20.62 -4.68 -18.83
CA ALA A 710 21.68 -4.38 -17.88
C ALA A 710 21.16 -4.35 -16.44
N VAL A 711 21.92 -4.98 -15.54
CA VAL A 711 21.62 -5.06 -14.11
C VAL A 711 22.35 -3.95 -13.36
N THR A 712 21.67 -3.32 -12.40
CA THR A 712 22.32 -2.39 -11.46
C THR A 712 22.89 -3.17 -10.30
N THR A 713 24.17 -2.94 -9.97
CA THR A 713 24.84 -3.61 -8.85
C THR A 713 25.20 -2.61 -7.77
N TYR A 714 24.65 -2.80 -6.59
CA TYR A 714 25.04 -2.12 -5.36
C TYR A 714 26.09 -2.98 -4.65
N LYS A 715 27.22 -2.38 -4.27
CA LYS A 715 28.27 -3.07 -3.52
C LYS A 715 29.07 -2.08 -2.66
N PRO A 716 29.60 -2.52 -1.50
CA PRO A 716 30.47 -1.71 -0.67
C PRO A 716 31.65 -1.11 -1.48
N GLY A 717 31.96 0.15 -1.22
CA GLY A 717 33.03 0.90 -1.88
C GLY A 717 32.68 1.50 -3.24
N THR A 718 31.43 1.42 -3.68
CA THR A 718 30.95 2.01 -4.94
C THR A 718 29.65 2.77 -4.75
N GLY A 719 29.31 3.67 -5.67
CA GLY A 719 28.00 4.35 -5.67
C GLY A 719 27.73 5.24 -4.46
N GLY A 720 28.76 5.60 -3.68
CA GLY A 720 28.62 6.33 -2.42
C GLY A 720 28.68 5.46 -1.16
N PHE A 721 28.58 4.13 -1.30
CA PHE A 721 28.67 3.24 -0.14
C PHE A 721 30.09 3.13 0.41
N PRO A 722 30.25 3.13 1.74
CA PRO A 722 31.51 2.79 2.39
C PRO A 722 32.08 1.44 1.93
N ALA A 723 33.41 1.32 1.88
CA ALA A 723 34.10 0.07 1.53
C ALA A 723 34.23 -0.88 2.72
N VAL A 724 33.16 -1.03 3.50
CA VAL A 724 33.07 -1.89 4.69
C VAL A 724 31.74 -2.64 4.70
N GLY A 725 31.72 -3.77 5.38
CA GLY A 725 30.55 -4.63 5.47
C GLY A 725 30.95 -6.08 5.73
N THR A 726 29.98 -6.95 5.93
CA THR A 726 30.22 -8.40 6.16
C THR A 726 29.22 -9.26 5.40
N ARG A 727 27.95 -8.87 5.41
CA ARG A 727 26.84 -9.53 4.71
C ARG A 727 25.97 -8.51 3.97
N PHE A 728 26.58 -7.62 3.20
CA PHE A 728 25.86 -6.59 2.46
C PHE A 728 24.88 -7.21 1.46
N GLY A 729 23.61 -6.78 1.51
CA GLY A 729 22.55 -7.33 0.67
C GLY A 729 21.87 -8.56 1.28
N ALA A 730 21.93 -8.74 2.60
CA ALA A 730 21.21 -9.83 3.28
C ALA A 730 19.68 -9.66 3.23
N GLN A 731 19.20 -8.43 3.16
CA GLN A 731 17.81 -8.05 2.92
C GLN A 731 17.75 -6.77 2.08
N ALA A 732 16.65 -6.57 1.36
CA ALA A 732 16.37 -5.31 0.66
C ALA A 732 14.87 -5.00 0.59
N ARG A 733 14.48 -3.73 0.71
CA ARG A 733 13.08 -3.23 0.72
C ARG A 733 12.95 -1.83 0.15
#